data_AF-A0A437ADG5-F1
#
_entry.id   AF-A0A437ADG5-F1
#
_cell.length_a   1.000
_cell.length_b   1.000
_cell.length_c   1.000
_cell.angle_alpha   90.00
_cell.angle_beta   90.00
_cell.angle_gamma   90.00
#
_symmetry.space_group_name_H-M   'P 1'
#
loop_
_entity.id
_entity.type
_entity.pdbx_description
1 polymer ?
#
loop_
_entity_poly.entity_id
_entity_poly.type
_entity_poly.pdbx_seq_one_letter_code
_entity_poly.pdbx_strand_id
1 'polypeptide(L)'
;MKLSSYPPLAGTTVIDGDEVDIIVCIDLEDSEAKSISSSRSGIVCAVWHDNGTQDGWKEEGMVPCFEDEGLSVFSAASSHSFYFKHTLRRPTSGQPISFTINYLYPGDPSKKWVNFEYQTSDGIIIFRPKIQTPNTDNDFLINMPDPRNIEKYFTLPPSPEGSDSATIQQLHKSMGGTISTDPRTWVYTFSIPTSRTSRDPGYAEAALAIPVQGTTISYFATIKHGTAWVQPHHSSYRGLRDYEGFHPPREAIMAAFMTYQGDVVVFLPLSSGDKTVYLKGSQNPREDVVIGVGRNDGFSKVDGKVVVVVAKDVEEAVEEAFYWAKRMSDDGRIADAGEEAEGERGGGDDPWSDSLKYCTWNSLGRELTDKRIVNAVNDLYNSKIEVQTVIIDDNWQSLDNNGRDSFGHRWTDFEADKNAFPRGLKGLVEDIKRNNRGVKHVAVWHGILGYWNGISPNGWISRNYKLRNIGNGNIHVVDKSDIGRFYDDFYRFLSDQGITAVKADTQCLLDERLPSADKGELFPAYLSAWRNAASKYFGTRAISCMSLVPQILFTNHLSPSLPKFTLRNSDDFFPHTPNSHPWHIFANAHNAVLTARLNVIPDWDMFQTRHEWAGYHAAARCISGGPIYITDDVGSHDVSIVKKVTARSKTGAMITFRPSGKARSSDFFVGFGEKRPLRVTSTASVAGYDIKLLGTFDLEGGRERTDMIPVKEIVGDEVITTLGGETQVIKEFGVFSHHTQTAQVVKSSGYVKMNVEKGGWDVVAVCPIVPVRTDGGREEVNVGVFGLLEQISGAAGMSEVKIAGGNSTVRVGAELKALGVFGIYAKYSDPSRYGKIRQVTIGGQDVPERFWTIGRGNQYGQITVDVQGAWDYLRLDDRWDLWVWVHMAV
;
A
#
# COMPACT_ATOMS: atom_id res chain seq x y z
N MET A 1 13.53 8.85 -29.29
CA MET A 1 12.79 9.95 -28.65
C MET A 1 11.72 9.40 -27.71
N LYS A 2 11.66 9.90 -26.49
CA LYS A 2 10.67 9.54 -25.46
C LYS A 2 10.01 10.83 -24.94
N LEU A 3 8.74 10.78 -24.55
CA LEU A 3 7.99 11.95 -24.15
C LEU A 3 7.22 11.68 -22.86
N SER A 4 7.38 12.57 -21.89
CA SER A 4 6.58 12.63 -20.65
C SER A 4 5.87 13.96 -20.55
N SER A 5 4.73 13.99 -19.86
CA SER A 5 3.98 15.23 -19.62
C SER A 5 3.42 15.31 -18.21
N TYR A 6 3.26 16.53 -17.74
CA TYR A 6 2.39 16.88 -16.63
C TYR A 6 1.40 17.95 -17.09
N PRO A 7 0.10 17.83 -16.78
CA PRO A 7 -0.59 16.62 -16.37
C PRO A 7 -0.33 15.43 -17.31
N PRO A 8 -0.44 14.18 -16.83
CA PRO A 8 -0.24 13.00 -17.67
C PRO A 8 -1.40 12.83 -18.67
N LEU A 9 -1.08 12.25 -19.84
CA LEU A 9 -2.08 11.61 -20.71
C LEU A 9 -2.60 10.32 -20.04
N ALA A 10 -3.75 9.78 -20.48
CA ALA A 10 -4.43 8.63 -19.86
C ALA A 10 -4.63 8.74 -18.34
N GLY A 11 -5.10 9.90 -17.90
CA GLY A 11 -5.33 10.18 -16.50
C GLY A 11 -6.22 11.39 -16.30
N THR A 12 -6.65 11.57 -15.05
CA THR A 12 -7.38 12.76 -14.63
C THR A 12 -6.57 13.45 -13.55
N THR A 13 -6.29 14.74 -13.75
CA THR A 13 -5.57 15.57 -12.78
C THR A 13 -6.48 16.66 -12.27
N VAL A 14 -6.61 16.73 -10.94
CA VAL A 14 -7.38 17.78 -10.29
C VAL A 14 -6.44 18.90 -9.86
N ILE A 15 -6.78 20.13 -10.22
CA ILE A 15 -5.98 21.32 -9.97
C ILE A 15 -6.77 22.24 -9.04
N ASP A 16 -6.20 22.52 -7.87
CA ASP A 16 -6.69 23.56 -6.98
C ASP A 16 -6.26 24.94 -7.49
N GLY A 17 -7.17 25.64 -8.16
CA GLY A 17 -6.92 26.94 -8.77
C GLY A 17 -7.55 27.10 -10.14
N ASP A 18 -7.18 28.17 -10.83
CA ASP A 18 -7.73 28.52 -12.15
C ASP A 18 -6.72 28.38 -13.30
N GLU A 19 -5.49 27.92 -13.01
CA GLU A 19 -4.41 27.77 -13.98
C GLU A 19 -3.62 26.48 -13.74
N VAL A 20 -3.16 25.86 -14.81
CA VAL A 20 -2.24 24.71 -14.77
C VAL A 20 -1.23 24.82 -15.90
N ASP A 21 0.02 24.54 -15.55
CA ASP A 21 1.08 24.40 -16.55
C ASP A 21 1.05 22.99 -17.14
N ILE A 22 0.88 22.91 -18.45
CA ILE A 22 1.18 21.74 -19.25
C ILE A 22 2.67 21.78 -19.54
N ILE A 23 3.40 20.83 -19.00
CA ILE A 23 4.84 20.68 -19.21
C ILE A 23 5.06 19.39 -19.97
N VAL A 24 5.81 19.48 -21.06
CA VAL A 24 6.20 18.34 -21.89
C VAL A 24 7.71 18.23 -21.87
N CYS A 25 8.21 17.07 -21.50
CA CYS A 25 9.63 16.72 -21.57
C CYS A 25 9.84 15.74 -22.73
N ILE A 26 10.75 16.08 -23.63
CA ILE A 26 11.19 15.26 -24.73
C ILE A 26 12.63 14.81 -24.48
N ASP A 27 12.80 13.51 -24.26
CA ASP A 27 14.08 12.85 -24.10
C ASP A 27 14.58 12.34 -25.46
N LEU A 28 15.78 12.73 -25.83
CA LEU A 28 16.44 12.28 -27.05
C LEU A 28 17.61 11.34 -26.75
N GLU A 29 17.79 10.36 -27.62
CA GLU A 29 19.02 9.58 -27.70
C GLU A 29 20.16 10.44 -28.27
N ASP A 30 21.42 10.08 -27.99
CA ASP A 30 22.59 10.87 -28.43
C ASP A 30 22.65 11.10 -29.94
N SER A 31 22.23 10.13 -30.74
CA SER A 31 22.16 10.22 -32.20
C SER A 31 21.12 11.26 -32.65
N GLU A 32 19.95 11.26 -32.01
CA GLU A 32 18.85 12.20 -32.25
C GLU A 32 19.23 13.61 -31.80
N ALA A 33 19.82 13.75 -30.63
CA ALA A 33 20.30 15.03 -30.10
C ALA A 33 21.35 15.66 -31.02
N LYS A 34 22.32 14.88 -31.53
CA LYS A 34 23.29 15.34 -32.52
C LYS A 34 22.62 15.78 -33.82
N SER A 35 21.67 15.00 -34.33
CA SER A 35 20.91 15.35 -35.53
C SER A 35 20.17 16.68 -35.36
N ILE A 36 19.49 16.88 -34.23
CA ILE A 36 18.76 18.12 -33.94
C ILE A 36 19.71 19.31 -33.76
N SER A 37 20.84 19.13 -33.07
CA SER A 37 21.85 20.19 -32.92
C SER A 37 22.43 20.68 -34.26
N SER A 38 22.40 19.82 -35.29
CA SER A 38 22.86 20.16 -36.65
C SER A 38 21.76 20.75 -37.55
N SER A 39 20.50 20.72 -37.11
CA SER A 39 19.35 21.28 -37.82
C SER A 39 19.22 22.80 -37.62
N ARG A 40 18.72 23.52 -38.62
CA ARG A 40 18.36 24.95 -38.49
C ARG A 40 17.01 25.19 -37.81
N SER A 41 16.19 24.15 -37.66
CA SER A 41 14.90 24.19 -36.97
C SER A 41 14.89 23.26 -35.75
N GLY A 42 14.34 23.74 -34.64
CA GLY A 42 14.14 22.95 -33.41
C GLY A 42 12.81 22.18 -33.42
N ILE A 43 12.61 21.32 -32.41
CA ILE A 43 11.32 20.67 -32.18
C ILE A 43 10.28 21.74 -31.85
N VAL A 44 9.09 21.62 -32.46
CA VAL A 44 7.92 22.47 -32.12
C VAL A 44 6.88 21.59 -31.46
N CYS A 45 6.43 21.98 -30.27
CA CYS A 45 5.41 21.27 -29.50
C CYS A 45 4.16 22.14 -29.37
N ALA A 46 2.98 21.52 -29.41
CA ALA A 46 1.70 22.18 -29.23
C ALA A 46 0.78 21.34 -28.33
N VAL A 47 -0.03 22.02 -27.52
CA VAL A 47 -1.14 21.42 -26.79
C VAL A 47 -2.41 21.54 -27.64
N TRP A 48 -3.11 20.43 -27.82
CA TRP A 48 -4.42 20.40 -28.47
C TRP A 48 -5.46 20.10 -27.41
N HIS A 49 -6.50 20.91 -27.27
CA HIS A 49 -7.48 20.75 -26.20
C HIS A 49 -8.88 21.29 -26.55
N ASP A 50 -9.90 20.79 -25.86
CA ASP A 50 -11.31 21.18 -26.07
C ASP A 50 -11.73 22.46 -25.31
N ASN A 51 -10.86 22.97 -24.43
CA ASN A 51 -11.12 24.12 -23.57
C ASN A 51 -12.45 24.02 -22.78
N GLY A 52 -12.91 22.80 -22.48
CA GLY A 52 -14.18 22.55 -21.80
C GLY A 52 -15.43 23.01 -22.58
N THR A 53 -15.38 23.08 -23.91
CA THR A 53 -16.54 23.45 -24.77
C THR A 53 -16.99 22.30 -25.68
N GLN A 54 -18.10 22.51 -26.41
CA GLN A 54 -18.58 21.60 -27.45
C GLN A 54 -18.06 21.98 -28.85
N ASP A 55 -17.48 23.18 -29.01
CA ASP A 55 -17.31 23.86 -30.30
C ASP A 55 -16.00 23.50 -31.04
N GLY A 56 -15.35 22.40 -30.63
CA GLY A 56 -14.18 21.84 -31.28
C GLY A 56 -12.87 22.09 -30.54
N TRP A 57 -11.89 21.24 -30.85
CA TRP A 57 -10.55 21.28 -30.27
C TRP A 57 -9.70 22.40 -30.91
N LYS A 58 -8.96 23.14 -30.09
CA LYS A 58 -8.02 24.17 -30.53
C LYS A 58 -6.58 23.77 -30.25
N GLU A 59 -5.65 24.27 -31.08
CA GLU A 59 -4.23 24.04 -30.95
C GLU A 59 -3.51 25.31 -30.48
N GLU A 60 -2.69 25.18 -29.45
CA GLU A 60 -1.88 26.28 -28.91
C GLU A 60 -0.42 25.86 -28.82
N GLY A 61 0.47 26.70 -29.37
CA GLY A 61 1.92 26.45 -29.35
C GLY A 61 2.48 26.48 -27.93
N MET A 62 3.42 25.59 -27.65
CA MET A 62 4.16 25.56 -26.39
C MET A 62 5.50 26.27 -26.54
N VAL A 63 5.96 26.92 -25.46
CA VAL A 63 7.24 27.65 -25.43
C VAL A 63 8.32 26.76 -24.83
N PRO A 64 9.54 26.70 -25.41
CA PRO A 64 10.66 26.00 -24.79
C PRO A 64 10.97 26.57 -23.40
N CYS A 65 11.29 25.71 -22.43
CA CYS A 65 11.76 26.11 -21.11
C CYS A 65 13.07 25.40 -20.76
N PHE A 66 13.91 26.07 -19.97
CA PHE A 66 15.22 25.59 -19.57
C PHE A 66 15.22 25.25 -18.07
N GLU A 67 15.95 24.19 -17.70
CA GLU A 67 16.33 23.97 -16.31
C GLU A 67 17.09 25.21 -15.81
N ASP A 68 16.84 25.63 -14.57
CA ASP A 68 17.27 26.89 -13.93
C ASP A 68 16.44 28.16 -14.20
N GLU A 69 15.62 28.22 -15.26
CA GLU A 69 14.65 29.32 -15.51
C GLU A 69 13.25 29.04 -14.92
N GLY A 70 13.21 28.41 -13.73
CA GLY A 70 11.96 28.13 -13.00
C GLY A 70 11.43 26.71 -13.13
N LEU A 71 12.04 25.86 -13.96
CA LEU A 71 11.78 24.42 -14.02
C LEU A 71 12.85 23.63 -13.26
N SER A 72 12.42 22.66 -12.44
CA SER A 72 13.30 21.79 -11.65
C SER A 72 12.76 20.37 -11.74
N VAL A 73 13.54 19.45 -12.32
CA VAL A 73 13.10 18.07 -12.60
C VAL A 73 14.18 17.10 -12.17
N PHE A 74 13.81 16.09 -11.38
CA PHE A 74 14.64 14.91 -11.16
C PHE A 74 14.50 13.98 -12.37
N SER A 75 15.62 13.51 -12.92
CA SER A 75 15.65 12.44 -13.93
C SER A 75 16.78 11.47 -13.63
N ALA A 76 16.44 10.18 -13.50
CA ALA A 76 17.41 9.11 -13.27
C ALA A 76 18.29 8.81 -14.50
N ALA A 77 17.83 9.16 -15.71
CA ALA A 77 18.56 8.95 -16.96
C ALA A 77 19.30 10.22 -17.39
N SER A 78 20.54 10.06 -17.87
CA SER A 78 21.30 11.11 -18.55
C SER A 78 20.84 11.24 -20.01
N SER A 79 19.68 11.83 -20.21
CA SER A 79 19.13 12.14 -21.55
C SER A 79 19.32 13.61 -21.89
N HIS A 80 19.49 13.91 -23.19
CA HIS A 80 19.32 15.27 -23.70
C HIS A 80 17.83 15.61 -23.65
N SER A 81 17.41 16.30 -22.59
CA SER A 81 16.02 16.63 -22.31
C SER A 81 15.67 18.02 -22.86
N PHE A 82 14.57 18.12 -23.59
CA PHE A 82 13.98 19.39 -24.03
C PHE A 82 12.63 19.56 -23.35
N TYR A 83 12.41 20.71 -22.72
CA TYR A 83 11.17 21.00 -22.04
C TYR A 83 10.36 22.07 -22.77
N PHE A 84 9.04 21.91 -22.77
CA PHE A 84 8.09 22.84 -23.33
C PHE A 84 6.99 23.10 -22.31
N LYS A 85 6.51 24.35 -22.24
CA LYS A 85 5.46 24.76 -21.33
C LYS A 85 4.35 25.54 -22.06
N HIS A 86 3.11 25.29 -21.64
CA HIS A 86 1.95 26.10 -21.96
C HIS A 86 1.00 26.13 -20.77
N THR A 87 0.37 27.27 -20.46
CA THR A 87 -0.53 27.38 -19.31
C THR A 87 -1.99 27.37 -19.76
N LEU A 88 -2.73 26.33 -19.38
CA LEU A 88 -4.18 26.28 -19.57
C LEU A 88 -4.89 26.94 -18.41
N ARG A 89 -6.01 27.60 -18.71
CA ARG A 89 -6.85 28.31 -17.75
C ARG A 89 -8.20 27.62 -17.61
N ARG A 90 -8.79 27.72 -16.43
CA ARG A 90 -10.12 27.20 -16.15
C ARG A 90 -11.14 27.76 -17.13
N PRO A 91 -11.94 26.91 -17.79
CA PRO A 91 -13.01 27.36 -18.67
C PRO A 91 -14.10 28.11 -17.90
N THR A 92 -14.72 29.10 -18.52
CA THR A 92 -15.88 29.81 -17.94
C THR A 92 -17.08 28.89 -17.72
N SER A 93 -17.18 27.81 -18.49
CA SER A 93 -18.20 26.76 -18.32
C SER A 93 -18.01 25.94 -17.03
N GLY A 94 -16.83 25.99 -16.41
CA GLY A 94 -16.46 25.15 -15.26
C GLY A 94 -16.32 23.67 -15.60
N GLN A 95 -16.38 23.30 -16.88
CA GLN A 95 -16.23 21.93 -17.35
C GLN A 95 -14.75 21.51 -17.31
N PRO A 96 -14.45 20.21 -17.15
CA PRO A 96 -13.12 19.66 -17.36
C PRO A 96 -12.58 19.96 -18.76
N ILE A 97 -11.26 20.01 -18.90
CA ILE A 97 -10.58 20.11 -20.19
C ILE A 97 -10.03 18.73 -20.59
N SER A 98 -10.33 18.28 -21.79
CA SER A 98 -9.62 17.18 -22.44
C SER A 98 -8.49 17.74 -23.28
N PHE A 99 -7.29 17.15 -23.18
CA PHE A 99 -6.13 17.61 -23.95
C PHE A 99 -5.23 16.46 -24.42
N THR A 100 -4.50 16.71 -25.49
CA THR A 100 -3.42 15.85 -26.01
C THR A 100 -2.26 16.72 -26.49
N ILE A 101 -1.17 16.07 -26.89
CA ILE A 101 0.06 16.74 -27.30
C ILE A 101 0.39 16.34 -28.72
N ASN A 102 0.79 17.31 -29.54
CA ASN A 102 1.38 17.05 -30.84
C ASN A 102 2.70 17.80 -31.02
N TYR A 103 3.55 17.28 -31.89
CA TYR A 103 4.85 17.87 -32.16
C TYR A 103 5.28 17.69 -33.62
N LEU A 104 6.20 18.55 -34.05
CA LEU A 104 6.89 18.48 -35.33
C LEU A 104 8.37 18.22 -35.10
N TYR A 105 8.90 17.17 -35.74
CA TYR A 105 10.30 16.83 -35.70
C TYR A 105 11.08 17.57 -36.80
N PRO A 106 12.29 18.08 -36.54
CA PRO A 106 13.07 18.77 -37.56
C PRO A 106 13.30 17.92 -38.81
N GLY A 107 12.90 18.44 -39.97
CA GLY A 107 13.02 17.74 -41.26
C GLY A 107 11.87 16.79 -41.60
N ASP A 108 10.92 16.56 -40.69
CA ASP A 108 9.67 15.84 -40.95
C ASP A 108 8.48 16.82 -40.88
N PRO A 109 7.82 17.13 -42.00
CA PRO A 109 6.66 18.04 -41.99
C PRO A 109 5.40 17.39 -41.41
N SER A 110 5.41 16.08 -41.13
CA SER A 110 4.25 15.39 -40.57
C SER A 110 4.12 15.63 -39.07
N LYS A 111 2.95 16.15 -38.68
CA LYS A 111 2.58 16.33 -37.27
C LYS A 111 2.40 14.96 -36.62
N LYS A 112 3.16 14.71 -35.55
CA LYS A 112 3.06 13.52 -34.72
C LYS A 112 2.16 13.81 -33.53
N TRP A 113 1.39 12.81 -33.11
CA TRP A 113 0.42 12.93 -32.04
C TRP A 113 0.74 11.89 -30.96
N VAL A 114 0.94 12.37 -29.73
CA VAL A 114 1.44 11.53 -28.63
C VAL A 114 0.44 10.44 -28.27
N ASN A 115 -0.86 10.76 -28.21
CA ASN A 115 -1.90 9.77 -27.92
C ASN A 115 -1.89 8.58 -28.91
N PHE A 116 -1.77 8.86 -30.21
CA PHE A 116 -1.68 7.82 -31.24
C PHE A 116 -0.36 7.03 -31.18
N GLU A 117 0.79 7.70 -31.00
CA GLU A 117 2.09 7.03 -30.95
C GLU A 117 2.31 6.17 -29.70
N TYR A 118 1.75 6.59 -28.56
CA TYR A 118 1.85 5.87 -27.29
C TYR A 118 0.64 4.96 -27.02
N GLN A 119 -0.34 4.96 -27.94
CA GLN A 119 -1.60 4.22 -27.83
C GLN A 119 -2.29 4.48 -26.50
N THR A 120 -2.34 5.75 -26.12
CA THR A 120 -2.85 6.23 -24.84
C THR A 120 -4.06 7.15 -25.08
N SER A 121 -4.95 7.25 -24.10
CA SER A 121 -6.06 8.20 -24.14
C SER A 121 -5.59 9.62 -23.82
N ASP A 122 -6.45 10.60 -24.10
CA ASP A 122 -6.21 12.00 -23.79
C ASP A 122 -6.12 12.24 -22.27
N GLY A 123 -5.46 13.33 -21.87
CA GLY A 123 -5.45 13.77 -20.48
C GLY A 123 -6.70 14.56 -20.14
N ILE A 124 -7.17 14.44 -18.90
CA ILE A 124 -8.33 15.20 -18.38
C ILE A 124 -7.85 16.10 -17.24
N ILE A 125 -8.20 17.38 -17.31
CA ILE A 125 -7.90 18.38 -16.28
C ILE A 125 -9.20 18.85 -15.66
N ILE A 126 -9.29 18.77 -14.34
CA ILE A 126 -10.41 19.31 -13.57
C ILE A 126 -9.89 20.46 -12.72
N PHE A 127 -10.49 21.63 -12.84
CA PHE A 127 -10.19 22.77 -11.97
C PHE A 127 -11.16 22.79 -10.80
N ARG A 128 -10.65 22.51 -9.60
CA ARG A 128 -11.43 22.61 -8.36
C ARG A 128 -11.59 24.08 -7.99
N PRO A 129 -12.83 24.59 -7.82
CA PRO A 129 -13.05 25.96 -7.37
C PRO A 129 -12.49 26.17 -5.97
N LYS A 130 -11.82 27.30 -5.72
CA LYS A 130 -11.44 27.69 -4.35
C LYS A 130 -12.69 27.85 -3.49
N ILE A 131 -12.77 27.09 -2.41
CA ILE A 131 -13.77 27.30 -1.36
C ILE A 131 -13.43 28.62 -0.67
N GLN A 132 -14.31 29.63 -0.72
CA GLN A 132 -14.14 30.83 0.10
C GLN A 132 -14.25 30.41 1.57
N THR A 133 -13.14 30.39 2.29
CA THR A 133 -13.16 30.29 3.74
C THR A 133 -13.92 31.50 4.29
N PRO A 134 -14.92 31.30 5.16
CA PRO A 134 -15.60 32.43 5.77
C PRO A 134 -14.61 33.27 6.59
N ASN A 135 -14.72 34.59 6.53
CA ASN A 135 -13.94 35.51 7.36
C ASN A 135 -14.09 35.15 8.84
N THR A 136 -12.98 34.87 9.52
CA THR A 136 -12.91 34.49 10.94
C THR A 136 -13.21 35.62 11.93
N ASP A 137 -13.64 36.79 11.45
CA ASP A 137 -13.93 37.96 12.30
C ASP A 137 -15.40 38.12 12.70
N ASN A 138 -16.30 37.21 12.29
CA ASN A 138 -17.70 37.24 12.72
C ASN A 138 -18.19 35.85 13.15
N ASP A 139 -18.37 35.72 14.46
CA ASP A 139 -18.84 34.56 15.19
C ASP A 139 -20.35 34.29 14.98
N PHE A 140 -20.76 34.07 13.73
CA PHE A 140 -22.17 33.83 13.33
C PHE A 140 -22.36 32.79 12.21
N LEU A 141 -21.50 31.79 12.09
CA LEU A 141 -21.57 30.78 11.03
C LEU A 141 -21.96 29.39 11.55
N ILE A 142 -23.16 29.29 12.11
CA ILE A 142 -23.78 27.99 12.45
C ILE A 142 -24.83 27.55 11.39
N ASN A 143 -25.16 28.36 10.37
CA ASN A 143 -26.25 28.03 9.42
C ASN A 143 -25.99 28.34 7.94
N MET A 144 -24.77 28.19 7.42
CA MET A 144 -24.56 28.17 5.95
C MET A 144 -24.56 26.73 5.43
N PRO A 145 -25.32 26.40 4.35
CA PRO A 145 -25.19 25.11 3.67
C PRO A 145 -23.75 24.93 3.17
N ASP A 146 -23.12 23.80 3.47
CA ASP A 146 -21.81 23.45 2.90
C ASP A 146 -21.96 23.37 1.35
N PRO A 147 -21.07 24.03 0.57
CA PRO A 147 -21.06 23.90 -0.90
C PRO A 147 -20.91 22.45 -1.42
N ARG A 148 -20.59 21.49 -0.54
CA ARG A 148 -20.49 20.04 -0.80
C ARG A 148 -21.73 19.25 -0.37
N ASN A 149 -22.92 19.82 -0.49
CA ASN A 149 -24.15 19.03 -0.35
C ASN A 149 -24.13 17.87 -1.36
N ILE A 150 -24.17 16.64 -0.86
CA ILE A 150 -24.14 15.42 -1.67
C ILE A 150 -25.23 15.39 -2.75
N GLU A 151 -26.38 16.05 -2.53
CA GLU A 151 -27.50 16.15 -3.48
C GLU A 151 -27.12 16.78 -4.83
N LYS A 152 -26.03 17.57 -4.85
CA LYS A 152 -25.46 18.14 -6.07
C LYS A 152 -24.83 17.08 -6.98
N TYR A 153 -24.33 16.00 -6.40
CA TYR A 153 -23.62 14.92 -7.09
C TYR A 153 -24.46 13.66 -7.20
N PHE A 154 -25.30 13.39 -6.20
CA PHE A 154 -26.12 12.19 -6.11
C PHE A 154 -27.51 12.54 -5.60
N THR A 155 -28.54 12.20 -6.38
CA THR A 155 -29.94 12.29 -5.93
C THR A 155 -30.40 10.97 -5.33
N LEU A 156 -31.46 11.04 -4.54
CA LEU A 156 -32.11 9.85 -4.04
C LEU A 156 -33.03 9.24 -5.10
N PRO A 157 -32.99 7.92 -5.27
CA PRO A 157 -33.94 7.25 -6.13
C PRO A 157 -35.36 7.47 -5.59
N PRO A 158 -36.33 7.82 -6.45
CA PRO A 158 -37.73 7.90 -6.04
C PRO A 158 -38.16 6.51 -5.54
N SER A 159 -38.80 6.43 -4.37
CA SER A 159 -39.20 5.15 -3.78
C SER A 159 -40.23 4.44 -4.68
N PRO A 160 -39.92 3.30 -5.33
CA PRO A 160 -40.94 2.51 -5.99
C PRO A 160 -41.92 1.93 -4.96
N GLU A 161 -43.17 1.72 -5.36
CA GLU A 161 -44.17 1.06 -4.49
C GLU A 161 -43.67 -0.34 -4.09
N GLY A 162 -43.31 -0.50 -2.82
CA GLY A 162 -42.94 -1.80 -2.23
C GLY A 162 -41.44 -2.09 -2.05
N SER A 163 -40.51 -1.14 -2.28
CA SER A 163 -39.10 -1.30 -1.86
C SER A 163 -38.83 -0.65 -0.50
N ASP A 164 -38.00 -1.27 0.34
CA ASP A 164 -37.49 -0.64 1.57
C ASP A 164 -36.61 0.57 1.17
N SER A 165 -37.09 1.79 1.43
CA SER A 165 -36.32 3.00 1.18
C SER A 165 -35.21 3.16 2.22
N ALA A 166 -34.01 3.57 1.79
CA ALA A 166 -32.93 3.87 2.71
C ALA A 166 -33.22 5.18 3.47
N THR A 167 -33.08 5.17 4.79
CA THR A 167 -33.08 6.37 5.62
C THR A 167 -31.69 6.98 5.66
N ILE A 168 -31.60 8.30 5.59
CA ILE A 168 -30.32 9.02 5.56
C ILE A 168 -30.18 9.84 6.82
N GLN A 169 -29.02 9.72 7.44
CA GLN A 169 -28.63 10.52 8.58
C GLN A 169 -27.29 11.19 8.31
N GLN A 170 -27.22 12.51 8.47
CA GLN A 170 -25.95 13.23 8.49
C GLN A 170 -25.29 13.07 9.88
N LEU A 171 -23.97 12.94 9.93
CA LEU A 171 -23.23 12.69 11.17
C LEU A 171 -22.64 13.96 11.79
N HIS A 172 -22.32 13.90 13.09
CA HIS A 172 -21.86 15.04 13.90
C HIS A 172 -20.61 14.71 14.71
N LYS A 173 -19.51 15.46 14.52
CA LYS A 173 -18.29 15.31 15.34
C LYS A 173 -18.39 16.18 16.59
N SER A 174 -18.13 15.59 17.76
CA SER A 174 -17.87 16.38 18.97
C SER A 174 -16.38 16.69 19.04
N MET A 175 -16.02 17.97 19.03
CA MET A 175 -14.65 18.44 19.32
C MET A 175 -14.70 19.30 20.58
N GLY A 176 -14.00 18.89 21.64
CA GLY A 176 -13.82 19.72 22.84
C GLY A 176 -15.09 20.02 23.63
N GLY A 177 -16.10 19.14 23.62
CA GLY A 177 -17.37 19.35 24.33
C GLY A 177 -18.44 20.13 23.53
N THR A 178 -18.08 20.65 22.35
CA THR A 178 -19.02 21.26 21.40
C THR A 178 -19.36 20.25 20.31
N ILE A 179 -20.64 20.02 20.04
CA ILE A 179 -21.09 19.19 18.92
C ILE A 179 -21.11 20.09 17.68
N SER A 180 -20.17 19.88 16.75
CA SER A 180 -20.22 20.48 15.42
C SER A 180 -20.80 19.45 14.45
N THR A 181 -21.67 19.88 13.54
CA THR A 181 -22.00 19.08 12.35
C THR A 181 -20.70 18.72 11.63
N ASP A 182 -20.56 17.46 11.19
CA ASP A 182 -19.56 17.12 10.18
C ASP A 182 -20.26 17.29 8.83
N PRO A 183 -20.03 18.37 8.09
CA PRO A 183 -20.86 18.72 6.96
C PRO A 183 -20.67 17.79 5.74
N ARG A 184 -19.80 16.77 5.86
CA ARG A 184 -19.29 15.96 4.74
C ARG A 184 -19.60 14.47 4.81
N THR A 185 -20.26 14.00 5.87
CA THR A 185 -20.47 12.56 6.10
C THR A 185 -21.93 12.21 6.39
N TRP A 186 -22.42 11.17 5.72
CA TRP A 186 -23.76 10.61 5.89
C TRP A 186 -23.70 9.09 6.12
N VAL A 187 -24.75 8.55 6.73
CA VAL A 187 -24.99 7.11 6.82
C VAL A 187 -26.34 6.80 6.21
N TYR A 188 -26.32 5.92 5.23
CA TYR A 188 -27.52 5.43 4.58
C TYR A 188 -27.85 4.09 5.22
N THR A 189 -29.05 3.98 5.76
CA THR A 189 -29.50 2.81 6.53
C THR A 189 -30.72 2.20 5.85
N PHE A 190 -30.72 0.89 5.65
CA PHE A 190 -31.87 0.15 5.14
C PHE A 190 -32.07 -1.13 5.94
N SER A 191 -33.30 -1.62 5.95
CA SER A 191 -33.69 -2.74 6.78
C SER A 191 -33.38 -4.07 6.08
N ILE A 192 -32.66 -4.98 6.74
CA ILE A 192 -32.40 -6.33 6.24
C ILE A 192 -33.24 -7.31 7.07
N PRO A 193 -34.22 -8.00 6.47
CA PRO A 193 -35.08 -8.92 7.21
C PRO A 193 -34.28 -10.09 7.77
N THR A 194 -34.84 -10.81 8.73
CA THR A 194 -34.39 -12.17 9.04
C THR A 194 -34.85 -13.13 7.97
N SER A 195 -34.23 -14.30 7.94
CA SER A 195 -34.77 -15.37 7.12
C SER A 195 -36.20 -15.79 7.52
N ARG A 196 -36.93 -16.33 6.55
CA ARG A 196 -38.23 -17.00 6.75
C ARG A 196 -38.07 -18.48 7.11
N THR A 197 -36.86 -19.06 6.97
CA THR A 197 -36.53 -20.47 7.29
C THR A 197 -35.11 -20.58 7.87
N SER A 198 -34.76 -21.66 8.57
CA SER A 198 -33.39 -21.81 9.11
C SER A 198 -32.29 -22.05 8.06
N ARG A 199 -32.60 -22.16 6.76
CA ARG A 199 -31.58 -22.49 5.73
C ARG A 199 -31.21 -21.31 4.84
N ASP A 200 -32.11 -20.37 4.63
CA ASP A 200 -31.87 -19.22 3.76
C ASP A 200 -31.41 -18.01 4.57
N PRO A 201 -30.61 -17.09 4.01
CA PRO A 201 -30.36 -15.78 4.63
C PRO A 201 -31.53 -14.82 4.40
N GLY A 202 -31.67 -13.83 5.27
CA GLY A 202 -32.43 -12.63 4.95
C GLY A 202 -31.68 -11.78 3.93
N TYR A 203 -32.40 -11.20 2.96
CA TYR A 203 -31.82 -10.35 1.94
C TYR A 203 -32.64 -9.08 1.75
N ALA A 204 -31.96 -7.97 1.50
CA ALA A 204 -32.57 -6.71 1.10
C ALA A 204 -31.68 -5.99 0.10
N GLU A 205 -32.31 -5.26 -0.81
CA GLU A 205 -31.65 -4.31 -1.69
C GLU A 205 -32.29 -2.95 -1.49
N ALA A 206 -31.47 -1.91 -1.41
CA ALA A 206 -31.93 -0.54 -1.32
C ALA A 206 -31.20 0.29 -2.36
N ALA A 207 -31.95 1.00 -3.20
CA ALA A 207 -31.37 2.00 -4.08
C ALA A 207 -30.88 3.16 -3.19
N LEU A 208 -29.57 3.40 -3.18
CA LEU A 208 -28.92 4.34 -2.26
C LEU A 208 -28.76 5.71 -2.88
N ALA A 209 -28.36 5.76 -4.15
CA ALA A 209 -28.01 6.99 -4.82
C ALA A 209 -28.06 6.85 -6.35
N ILE A 210 -28.42 7.93 -7.04
CA ILE A 210 -28.34 8.07 -8.50
C ILE A 210 -27.38 9.22 -8.78
N PRO A 211 -26.24 9.02 -9.46
CA PRO A 211 -25.39 10.12 -9.89
C PRO A 211 -26.18 11.14 -10.72
N VAL A 212 -26.07 12.42 -10.38
CA VAL A 212 -26.68 13.49 -11.17
C VAL A 212 -26.00 13.49 -12.55
N GLN A 213 -26.81 13.53 -13.60
CA GLN A 213 -26.31 13.46 -14.98
C GLN A 213 -25.23 14.51 -15.22
N GLY A 214 -24.08 14.08 -15.75
CA GLY A 214 -22.96 14.98 -16.07
C GLY A 214 -22.23 15.53 -14.84
N THR A 215 -22.28 14.86 -13.69
CA THR A 215 -21.50 15.25 -12.51
C THR A 215 -20.39 14.28 -12.14
N THR A 216 -20.50 13.01 -12.52
CA THR A 216 -19.48 11.98 -12.28
C THR A 216 -18.63 11.77 -13.53
N ILE A 217 -17.32 11.61 -13.36
CA ILE A 217 -16.35 11.45 -14.45
C ILE A 217 -15.77 10.03 -14.51
N SER A 218 -15.59 9.40 -13.35
CA SER A 218 -15.02 8.05 -13.25
C SER A 218 -15.31 7.48 -11.86
N TYR A 219 -15.23 6.15 -11.73
CA TYR A 219 -15.24 5.49 -10.43
C TYR A 219 -14.08 4.50 -10.29
N PHE A 220 -13.69 4.28 -9.04
CA PHE A 220 -12.82 3.21 -8.56
C PHE A 220 -13.59 2.40 -7.52
N ALA A 221 -13.54 1.08 -7.59
CA ALA A 221 -14.19 0.19 -6.64
C ALA A 221 -13.25 -0.94 -6.22
N THR A 222 -13.31 -1.30 -4.94
CA THR A 222 -12.76 -2.58 -4.47
C THR A 222 -13.86 -3.61 -4.52
N ILE A 223 -13.77 -4.55 -5.46
CA ILE A 223 -14.82 -5.55 -5.74
C ILE A 223 -14.38 -6.95 -5.33
N LYS A 224 -15.34 -7.86 -5.14
CA LYS A 224 -15.05 -9.28 -4.95
C LYS A 224 -14.37 -9.87 -6.20
N HIS A 225 -13.24 -10.55 -6.05
CA HIS A 225 -12.62 -11.39 -7.09
C HIS A 225 -13.02 -12.87 -6.95
N GLY A 226 -13.38 -13.28 -5.74
CA GLY A 226 -13.88 -14.61 -5.38
C GLY A 226 -14.43 -14.57 -3.95
N THR A 227 -14.50 -15.71 -3.27
CA THR A 227 -14.86 -15.74 -1.85
C THR A 227 -13.74 -15.16 -0.99
N ALA A 228 -12.49 -15.52 -1.29
CA ALA A 228 -11.33 -15.18 -0.46
C ALA A 228 -10.79 -13.76 -0.64
N TRP A 229 -10.97 -13.22 -1.84
CA TRP A 229 -10.17 -12.11 -2.35
C TRP A 229 -11.02 -10.98 -2.90
N VAL A 230 -10.46 -9.77 -2.81
CA VAL A 230 -10.94 -8.58 -3.49
C VAL A 230 -9.92 -8.10 -4.51
N GLN A 231 -10.38 -7.29 -5.46
CA GLN A 231 -9.57 -6.69 -6.50
C GLN A 231 -10.05 -5.27 -6.83
N PRO A 232 -9.19 -4.42 -7.38
CA PRO A 232 -9.61 -3.17 -7.99
C PRO A 232 -10.49 -3.37 -9.22
N HIS A 233 -11.45 -2.46 -9.40
CA HIS A 233 -12.21 -2.24 -10.61
C HIS A 233 -12.32 -0.75 -10.87
N HIS A 234 -12.33 -0.35 -12.13
CA HIS A 234 -12.39 1.04 -12.55
C HIS A 234 -13.44 1.19 -13.65
N SER A 235 -13.98 2.39 -13.83
CA SER A 235 -14.77 2.67 -15.04
C SER A 235 -13.90 2.52 -16.29
N SER A 236 -14.46 1.91 -17.34
CA SER A 236 -13.76 1.65 -18.61
C SER A 236 -13.54 2.94 -19.40
N TYR A 237 -14.48 3.87 -19.29
CA TYR A 237 -14.44 5.18 -19.92
C TYR A 237 -14.43 6.29 -18.85
N ARG A 238 -13.81 7.41 -19.19
CA ARG A 238 -13.68 8.58 -18.31
C ARG A 238 -13.97 9.86 -19.07
N GLY A 239 -14.58 10.80 -18.37
CA GLY A 239 -15.00 12.08 -18.94
C GLY A 239 -16.50 12.26 -18.78
N LEU A 240 -16.94 13.52 -18.75
CA LEU A 240 -18.35 13.85 -18.51
C LEU A 240 -19.33 13.24 -19.52
N ARG A 241 -18.86 12.96 -20.73
CA ARG A 241 -19.69 12.44 -21.84
C ARG A 241 -19.50 10.95 -22.08
N ASP A 242 -18.43 10.39 -21.54
CA ASP A 242 -18.05 9.00 -21.76
C ASP A 242 -18.24 8.14 -20.51
N TYR A 243 -18.54 8.73 -19.35
CA TYR A 243 -18.82 7.99 -18.12
C TYR A 243 -19.97 7.00 -18.31
N GLU A 244 -19.67 5.71 -18.14
CA GLU A 244 -20.56 4.59 -18.46
C GLU A 244 -21.56 4.24 -17.36
N GLY A 245 -21.52 4.93 -16.22
CA GLY A 245 -22.31 4.59 -15.03
C GLY A 245 -21.63 3.55 -14.11
N PHE A 246 -22.16 3.40 -12.90
CA PHE A 246 -21.64 2.46 -11.91
C PHE A 246 -22.10 1.03 -12.19
N HIS A 247 -21.29 0.28 -12.96
CA HIS A 247 -21.58 -1.12 -13.31
C HIS A 247 -20.41 -2.06 -13.02
N PRO A 248 -19.99 -2.22 -11.76
CA PRO A 248 -18.96 -3.20 -11.44
C PRO A 248 -19.45 -4.62 -11.75
N PRO A 249 -18.60 -5.53 -12.25
CA PRO A 249 -18.99 -6.88 -12.66
C PRO A 249 -19.34 -7.79 -11.48
N ARG A 250 -18.98 -7.38 -10.26
CA ARG A 250 -19.26 -8.06 -8.99
C ARG A 250 -19.49 -7.03 -7.90
N GLU A 251 -19.99 -7.49 -6.76
CA GLU A 251 -20.30 -6.61 -5.64
C GLU A 251 -19.04 -5.91 -5.11
N ALA A 252 -19.18 -4.61 -4.84
CA ALA A 252 -18.13 -3.76 -4.29
C ALA A 252 -18.23 -3.66 -2.76
N ILE A 253 -17.08 -3.69 -2.10
CA ILE A 253 -16.95 -3.49 -0.65
C ILE A 253 -16.52 -2.06 -0.30
N MET A 254 -16.21 -1.26 -1.32
CA MET A 254 -15.99 0.19 -1.28
C MET A 254 -16.06 0.71 -2.72
N ALA A 255 -16.63 1.89 -2.92
CA ALA A 255 -16.59 2.61 -4.20
C ALA A 255 -16.27 4.09 -3.97
N ALA A 256 -15.45 4.66 -4.84
CA ALA A 256 -15.08 6.07 -4.87
C ALA A 256 -15.44 6.64 -6.25
N PHE A 257 -16.10 7.80 -6.27
CA PHE A 257 -16.57 8.47 -7.49
C PHE A 257 -15.88 9.83 -7.60
N MET A 258 -15.24 10.10 -8.73
CA MET A 258 -14.65 11.40 -9.04
C MET A 258 -15.68 12.29 -9.71
N THR A 259 -15.89 13.47 -9.15
CA THR A 259 -16.84 14.46 -9.68
C THR A 259 -16.18 15.41 -10.66
N TYR A 260 -16.99 16.13 -11.43
CA TYR A 260 -16.54 17.17 -12.35
C TYR A 260 -15.95 18.42 -11.72
N GLN A 261 -16.09 18.56 -10.40
CA GLN A 261 -15.42 19.61 -9.63
C GLN A 261 -14.15 19.12 -8.96
N GLY A 262 -13.81 17.84 -9.13
CA GLY A 262 -12.62 17.24 -8.55
C GLY A 262 -12.80 16.83 -7.09
N ASP A 263 -14.01 16.94 -6.53
CA ASP A 263 -14.36 16.28 -5.26
C ASP A 263 -14.51 14.77 -5.49
N VAL A 264 -14.35 14.00 -4.43
CA VAL A 264 -14.54 12.55 -4.40
C VAL A 264 -15.69 12.19 -3.47
N VAL A 265 -16.57 11.29 -3.92
CA VAL A 265 -17.62 10.70 -3.08
C VAL A 265 -17.31 9.22 -2.84
N VAL A 266 -17.13 8.83 -1.58
CA VAL A 266 -16.86 7.44 -1.18
C VAL A 266 -18.09 6.82 -0.55
N PHE A 267 -18.40 5.58 -0.93
CA PHE A 267 -19.39 4.71 -0.31
C PHE A 267 -18.68 3.51 0.33
N LEU A 268 -18.82 3.36 1.65
CA LEU A 268 -18.26 2.27 2.45
C LEU A 268 -19.37 1.48 3.16
N PRO A 269 -19.78 0.32 2.62
CA PRO A 269 -20.65 -0.63 3.31
C PRO A 269 -20.05 -1.14 4.60
N LEU A 270 -20.87 -1.23 5.66
CA LEU A 270 -20.46 -1.74 6.96
C LEU A 270 -21.01 -3.15 7.19
N SER A 271 -20.11 -4.12 7.36
CA SER A 271 -20.45 -5.52 7.67
C SER A 271 -20.14 -5.86 9.13
N SER A 272 -20.70 -6.96 9.64
CA SER A 272 -20.41 -7.52 10.96
C SER A 272 -20.52 -9.05 10.95
N GLY A 273 -20.27 -9.73 12.08
CA GLY A 273 -20.27 -11.19 12.13
C GLY A 273 -21.58 -11.86 11.72
N ASP A 274 -22.71 -11.16 11.85
CA ASP A 274 -24.07 -11.63 11.59
C ASP A 274 -24.66 -11.14 10.25
N LYS A 275 -24.06 -10.11 9.62
CA LYS A 275 -24.54 -9.53 8.37
C LYS A 275 -23.42 -9.09 7.44
N THR A 276 -23.70 -9.12 6.15
CA THR A 276 -22.81 -8.53 5.14
C THR A 276 -23.53 -7.46 4.35
N VAL A 277 -22.84 -6.36 4.07
CA VAL A 277 -23.34 -5.27 3.22
C VAL A 277 -22.35 -5.03 2.09
N TYR A 278 -22.87 -4.90 0.87
CA TYR A 278 -22.10 -4.61 -0.34
C TYR A 278 -22.77 -3.50 -1.17
N LEU A 279 -22.10 -3.06 -2.23
CA LEU A 279 -22.66 -2.23 -3.29
C LEU A 279 -22.72 -3.00 -4.61
N LYS A 280 -23.71 -2.69 -5.45
CA LYS A 280 -23.74 -3.09 -6.86
C LYS A 280 -24.35 -1.98 -7.72
N GLY A 281 -24.16 -2.09 -9.04
CA GLY A 281 -24.86 -1.28 -10.04
C GLY A 281 -26.25 -1.81 -10.38
N SER A 282 -27.04 -1.01 -11.11
CA SER A 282 -28.26 -1.52 -11.75
C SER A 282 -27.91 -2.60 -12.78
N GLN A 283 -28.79 -3.61 -12.90
CA GLN A 283 -28.72 -4.63 -13.95
C GLN A 283 -29.13 -4.04 -15.31
N ASN A 284 -29.87 -2.94 -15.32
CA ASN A 284 -30.14 -2.18 -16.54
C ASN A 284 -28.93 -1.27 -16.81
N PRO A 285 -28.14 -1.50 -17.87
CA PRO A 285 -26.95 -0.70 -18.17
C PRO A 285 -27.28 0.75 -18.59
N ARG A 286 -28.56 1.11 -18.70
CA ARG A 286 -29.01 2.49 -18.93
C ARG A 286 -29.30 3.25 -17.63
N GLU A 287 -29.24 2.58 -16.49
CA GLU A 287 -29.56 3.13 -15.18
C GLU A 287 -28.29 3.21 -14.32
N ASP A 288 -27.86 4.42 -14.03
CA ASP A 288 -26.74 4.67 -13.13
C ASP A 288 -27.24 4.76 -11.69
N VAL A 289 -27.30 3.62 -11.00
CA VAL A 289 -27.83 3.55 -9.62
C VAL A 289 -26.84 2.77 -8.74
N VAL A 290 -26.46 3.38 -7.63
CA VAL A 290 -25.71 2.71 -6.56
C VAL A 290 -26.72 1.99 -5.66
N ILE A 291 -26.65 0.67 -5.61
CA ILE A 291 -27.56 -0.18 -4.84
C ILE A 291 -26.79 -0.81 -3.68
N GLY A 292 -27.30 -0.64 -2.46
CA GLY A 292 -26.85 -1.35 -1.28
C GLY A 292 -27.49 -2.74 -1.23
N VAL A 293 -26.67 -3.76 -1.01
CA VAL A 293 -27.13 -5.16 -0.90
C VAL A 293 -26.80 -5.65 0.49
N GLY A 294 -27.82 -6.03 1.25
CA GLY A 294 -27.70 -6.56 2.59
C GLY A 294 -28.03 -8.05 2.64
N ARG A 295 -27.18 -8.82 3.32
CA ARG A 295 -27.40 -10.22 3.70
C ARG A 295 -27.37 -10.34 5.21
N ASN A 296 -28.38 -10.98 5.79
CA ASN A 296 -28.49 -11.25 7.22
C ASN A 296 -28.54 -12.76 7.46
N ASP A 297 -27.51 -13.29 8.13
CA ASP A 297 -27.41 -14.69 8.54
C ASP A 297 -27.80 -14.88 10.01
N GLY A 298 -28.16 -13.80 10.71
CA GLY A 298 -28.63 -13.80 12.09
C GLY A 298 -30.12 -14.11 12.27
N PHE A 299 -30.53 -14.21 13.53
CA PHE A 299 -31.89 -14.58 13.93
C PHE A 299 -32.81 -13.38 14.20
N SER A 300 -32.29 -12.16 14.16
CA SER A 300 -33.04 -10.91 14.36
C SER A 300 -32.87 -9.97 13.17
N LYS A 301 -33.86 -9.10 12.96
CA LYS A 301 -33.80 -8.09 11.90
C LYS A 301 -32.63 -7.16 12.19
N VAL A 302 -31.89 -6.78 11.15
CA VAL A 302 -30.70 -5.92 11.30
C VAL A 302 -30.72 -4.80 10.27
N ASP A 303 -29.97 -3.74 10.57
CA ASP A 303 -29.78 -2.62 9.65
C ASP A 303 -28.55 -2.84 8.76
N GLY A 304 -28.72 -2.68 7.45
CA GLY A 304 -27.63 -2.47 6.50
C GLY A 304 -27.23 -1.00 6.53
N LYS A 305 -25.94 -0.72 6.73
CA LYS A 305 -25.41 0.66 6.81
C LYS A 305 -24.32 0.87 5.76
N VAL A 306 -24.35 2.03 5.12
CA VAL A 306 -23.32 2.49 4.19
C VAL A 306 -22.90 3.90 4.61
N VAL A 307 -21.62 4.09 4.92
CA VAL A 307 -21.05 5.41 5.19
C VAL A 307 -20.73 6.08 3.85
N VAL A 308 -21.20 7.31 3.68
CA VAL A 308 -21.02 8.09 2.47
C VAL A 308 -20.29 9.38 2.82
N VAL A 309 -19.16 9.66 2.16
CA VAL A 309 -18.30 10.82 2.44
C VAL A 309 -18.04 11.61 1.18
N VAL A 310 -18.11 12.94 1.26
CA VAL A 310 -17.63 13.86 0.22
C VAL A 310 -16.35 14.55 0.70
N ALA A 311 -15.23 14.36 -0.01
CA ALA A 311 -13.96 15.00 0.34
C ALA A 311 -13.20 15.49 -0.89
N LYS A 312 -12.06 16.15 -0.68
CA LYS A 312 -11.23 16.68 -1.78
C LYS A 312 -10.53 15.55 -2.55
N ASP A 313 -10.22 14.44 -1.90
CA ASP A 313 -9.54 13.32 -2.52
C ASP A 313 -9.96 11.98 -1.90
N VAL A 314 -9.52 10.88 -2.52
CA VAL A 314 -9.85 9.51 -2.10
C VAL A 314 -9.26 9.21 -0.72
N GLU A 315 -8.07 9.72 -0.42
CA GLU A 315 -7.37 9.46 0.84
C GLU A 315 -8.15 10.02 2.03
N GLU A 316 -8.53 11.30 1.95
CA GLU A 316 -9.33 11.99 2.95
C GLU A 316 -10.71 11.34 3.09
N ALA A 317 -11.39 11.04 1.98
CA ALA A 317 -12.73 10.43 2.02
C ALA A 317 -12.72 9.04 2.66
N VAL A 318 -11.74 8.20 2.31
CA VAL A 318 -11.61 6.85 2.87
C VAL A 318 -11.19 6.91 4.34
N GLU A 319 -10.27 7.80 4.73
CA GLU A 319 -9.89 7.99 6.13
C GLU A 319 -11.09 8.38 7.01
N GLU A 320 -11.88 9.36 6.54
CA GLU A 320 -13.10 9.80 7.20
C GLU A 320 -14.14 8.67 7.30
N ALA A 321 -14.37 7.92 6.21
CA ALA A 321 -15.31 6.81 6.20
C ALA A 321 -14.92 5.73 7.22
N PHE A 322 -13.63 5.41 7.32
CA PHE A 322 -13.13 4.44 8.29
C PHE A 322 -13.10 4.96 9.73
N TYR A 323 -12.95 6.27 9.95
CA TYR A 323 -13.14 6.89 11.27
C TYR A 323 -14.56 6.60 11.79
N TRP A 324 -15.57 6.83 10.96
CA TRP A 324 -16.97 6.56 11.33
C TRP A 324 -17.28 5.07 11.44
N ALA A 325 -16.72 4.23 10.56
CA ALA A 325 -16.86 2.78 10.65
C ALA A 325 -16.35 2.25 12.01
N LYS A 326 -15.17 2.71 12.47
CA LYS A 326 -14.61 2.33 13.77
C LYS A 326 -15.49 2.78 14.92
N ARG A 327 -15.92 4.04 14.91
CA ARG A 327 -16.79 4.61 15.95
C ARG A 327 -18.10 3.83 16.09
N MET A 328 -18.77 3.53 14.98
CA MET A 328 -20.02 2.77 15.00
C MET A 328 -19.84 1.32 15.47
N SER A 329 -18.68 0.72 15.20
CA SER A 329 -18.34 -0.61 15.68
C SER A 329 -18.09 -0.61 17.19
N ASP A 330 -17.36 0.39 17.70
CA ASP A 330 -17.04 0.49 19.14
C ASP A 330 -18.28 0.86 19.98
N ASP A 331 -19.16 1.75 19.49
CA ASP A 331 -20.45 2.07 20.15
C ASP A 331 -21.35 0.82 20.30
N GLY A 332 -21.29 -0.11 19.34
CA GLY A 332 -21.96 -1.41 19.42
C GLY A 332 -21.31 -2.38 20.42
N ARG A 333 -19.99 -2.34 20.57
CA ARG A 333 -19.24 -3.21 21.50
C ARG A 333 -19.41 -2.83 22.97
N ILE A 334 -19.58 -1.54 23.29
CA ILE A 334 -19.83 -1.08 24.67
C ILE A 334 -21.16 -1.66 25.21
N ALA A 335 -22.12 -1.98 24.33
CA ALA A 335 -23.36 -2.63 24.71
C ALA A 335 -23.25 -4.15 24.96
N ASP A 336 -22.25 -4.82 24.36
CA ASP A 336 -22.04 -6.28 24.39
C ASP A 336 -20.89 -6.73 25.32
N ALA A 337 -20.28 -5.81 26.06
CA ALA A 337 -19.13 -6.09 26.94
C ALA A 337 -19.53 -6.82 28.24
N GLY A 338 -19.99 -8.06 28.11
CA GLY A 338 -19.90 -9.09 29.14
C GLY A 338 -18.79 -10.08 28.75
N GLU A 339 -17.64 -9.99 29.42
CA GLU A 339 -16.51 -10.92 29.33
C GLU A 339 -15.77 -11.00 27.97
N GLU A 340 -15.08 -9.93 27.56
CA GLU A 340 -13.91 -10.07 26.67
C GLU A 340 -12.64 -9.69 27.43
N ALA A 341 -11.67 -10.60 27.44
CA ALA A 341 -10.38 -10.36 28.07
C ALA A 341 -9.73 -9.12 27.46
N GLU A 342 -9.36 -8.15 28.31
CA GLU A 342 -8.48 -7.05 27.94
C GLU A 342 -7.21 -7.66 27.35
N GLY A 343 -7.10 -7.65 26.02
CA GLY A 343 -5.85 -7.98 25.36
C GLY A 343 -4.81 -7.04 25.92
N GLU A 344 -3.77 -7.59 26.55
CA GLU A 344 -2.60 -6.83 26.94
C GLU A 344 -2.23 -5.94 25.75
N ARG A 345 -2.24 -4.62 25.95
CA ARG A 345 -1.62 -3.68 25.02
C ARG A 345 -0.15 -4.06 24.95
N GLY A 346 0.18 -4.98 24.05
CA GLY A 346 1.54 -5.42 23.79
C GLY A 346 2.35 -4.22 23.36
N GLY A 347 2.97 -3.57 24.35
CA GLY A 347 3.99 -2.57 24.17
C GLY A 347 5.26 -3.25 23.71
N GLY A 348 5.72 -2.87 22.52
CA GLY A 348 6.95 -3.34 21.90
C GLY A 348 6.70 -3.79 20.46
N ASP A 349 7.37 -3.13 19.50
CA ASP A 349 7.46 -3.64 18.14
C ASP A 349 8.11 -5.04 18.19
N ASP A 350 7.32 -6.11 18.08
CA ASP A 350 7.85 -7.44 17.85
C ASP A 350 8.65 -7.39 16.53
N PRO A 351 9.99 -7.62 16.56
CA PRO A 351 10.82 -7.55 15.37
C PRO A 351 10.47 -8.65 14.35
N TRP A 352 9.53 -9.55 14.65
CA TRP A 352 9.02 -10.56 13.72
C TRP A 352 8.62 -9.96 12.37
N SER A 353 7.97 -8.80 12.33
CA SER A 353 7.58 -8.16 11.06
C SER A 353 8.78 -7.64 10.26
N ASP A 354 9.87 -7.27 10.92
CA ASP A 354 11.07 -6.63 10.34
C ASP A 354 12.21 -7.64 10.07
N SER A 355 11.84 -8.90 9.82
CA SER A 355 12.76 -9.98 9.48
C SER A 355 12.45 -10.60 8.12
N LEU A 356 13.49 -11.08 7.43
CA LEU A 356 13.34 -11.92 6.24
C LEU A 356 12.77 -13.30 6.62
N LYS A 357 11.77 -13.74 5.87
CA LYS A 357 11.05 -15.00 6.11
C LYS A 357 11.11 -15.90 4.88
N TYR A 358 11.00 -17.20 5.08
CA TYR A 358 10.92 -18.18 4.00
C TYR A 358 9.60 -18.94 4.07
N CYS A 359 8.90 -19.08 2.95
CA CYS A 359 7.66 -19.83 2.83
C CYS A 359 7.83 -21.00 1.86
N THR A 360 7.38 -22.19 2.25
CA THR A 360 7.58 -23.41 1.46
C THR A 360 6.63 -23.58 0.28
N TRP A 361 5.58 -22.75 0.13
CA TRP A 361 4.50 -22.97 -0.86
C TRP A 361 5.00 -23.08 -2.31
N ASN A 362 5.58 -22.02 -2.87
CA ASN A 362 6.08 -22.07 -4.26
C ASN A 362 7.39 -22.85 -4.38
N SER A 363 8.22 -22.87 -3.34
CA SER A 363 9.50 -23.58 -3.37
C SER A 363 9.39 -25.11 -3.33
N LEU A 364 8.64 -25.66 -2.36
CA LEU A 364 8.57 -27.10 -2.11
C LEU A 364 7.24 -27.71 -2.55
N GLY A 365 6.21 -26.89 -2.77
CA GLY A 365 4.85 -27.35 -3.02
C GLY A 365 4.26 -28.06 -1.81
N ARG A 366 3.30 -28.95 -2.08
CA ARG A 366 2.52 -29.69 -1.07
C ARG A 366 3.18 -30.98 -0.59
N GLU A 367 4.22 -31.46 -1.25
CA GLU A 367 4.88 -32.73 -0.90
C GLU A 367 5.92 -32.55 0.21
N LEU A 368 5.47 -32.01 1.34
CA LEU A 368 6.33 -31.66 2.47
C LEU A 368 6.79 -32.89 3.23
N THR A 369 8.07 -32.92 3.60
CA THR A 369 8.67 -33.89 4.53
C THR A 369 9.68 -33.17 5.40
N ASP A 370 10.00 -33.74 6.57
CA ASP A 370 11.02 -33.18 7.47
C ASP A 370 12.36 -32.92 6.75
N LYS A 371 12.83 -33.88 5.95
CA LYS A 371 14.07 -33.80 5.18
C LYS A 371 14.04 -32.69 4.14
N ARG A 372 12.95 -32.56 3.37
CA ARG A 372 12.86 -31.52 2.32
C ARG A 372 12.91 -30.11 2.91
N ILE A 373 12.19 -29.90 4.01
CA ILE A 373 12.17 -28.61 4.70
C ILE A 373 13.54 -28.30 5.28
N VAL A 374 14.15 -29.23 6.01
CA VAL A 374 15.48 -29.04 6.61
C VAL A 374 16.54 -28.79 5.53
N ASN A 375 16.51 -29.51 4.40
CA ASN A 375 17.42 -29.29 3.29
C ASN A 375 17.29 -27.90 2.69
N ALA A 376 16.06 -27.42 2.46
CA ALA A 376 15.82 -26.08 1.93
C ALA A 376 16.34 -24.97 2.86
N VAL A 377 16.10 -25.10 4.17
CA VAL A 377 16.58 -24.11 5.14
C VAL A 377 18.12 -24.14 5.25
N ASN A 378 18.73 -25.34 5.24
CA ASN A 378 20.18 -25.46 5.24
C ASN A 378 20.80 -24.86 3.96
N ASP A 379 20.15 -25.02 2.81
CA ASP A 379 20.61 -24.47 1.53
C ASP A 379 20.61 -22.93 1.53
N LEU A 380 19.56 -22.30 2.05
CA LEU A 380 19.51 -20.86 2.31
C LEU A 380 20.68 -20.42 3.21
N TYR A 381 20.88 -21.11 4.34
CA TYR A 381 21.95 -20.80 5.27
C TYR A 381 23.35 -20.93 4.65
N ASN A 382 23.58 -22.01 3.90
CA ASN A 382 24.83 -22.25 3.16
C ASN A 382 25.08 -21.15 2.12
N SER A 383 24.01 -20.63 1.51
CA SER A 383 24.00 -19.50 0.58
C SER A 383 24.12 -18.12 1.27
N LYS A 384 24.32 -18.08 2.59
CA LYS A 384 24.41 -16.86 3.42
C LYS A 384 23.11 -16.06 3.52
N ILE A 385 21.98 -16.71 3.31
CA ILE A 385 20.63 -16.16 3.47
C ILE A 385 20.07 -16.68 4.80
N GLU A 386 20.13 -15.83 5.82
CA GLU A 386 19.68 -16.19 7.17
C GLU A 386 18.26 -15.67 7.41
N VAL A 387 17.28 -16.52 7.16
CA VAL A 387 15.88 -16.22 7.48
C VAL A 387 15.62 -16.38 8.97
N GLN A 388 14.78 -15.50 9.52
CA GLN A 388 14.41 -15.56 10.94
C GLN A 388 13.15 -16.38 11.18
N THR A 389 12.28 -16.47 10.17
CA THR A 389 11.04 -17.26 10.21
C THR A 389 10.99 -18.23 9.04
N VAL A 390 10.66 -19.50 9.34
CA VAL A 390 10.31 -20.52 8.35
C VAL A 390 8.81 -20.80 8.45
N ILE A 391 8.07 -20.61 7.37
CA ILE A 391 6.65 -20.93 7.27
C ILE A 391 6.51 -22.26 6.53
N ILE A 392 6.07 -23.28 7.25
CA ILE A 392 5.69 -24.59 6.71
C ILE A 392 4.26 -24.44 6.21
N ASP A 393 4.11 -24.33 4.90
CA ASP A 393 2.81 -24.09 4.26
C ASP A 393 1.98 -25.39 4.17
N ASP A 394 0.89 -25.37 3.42
CA ASP A 394 -0.14 -26.40 3.36
C ASP A 394 0.40 -27.84 3.14
N ASN A 395 -0.33 -28.81 3.72
CA ASN A 395 -0.18 -30.26 3.60
C ASN A 395 0.90 -30.93 4.50
N TRP A 396 1.14 -30.38 5.70
CA TRP A 396 1.95 -31.04 6.75
C TRP A 396 1.10 -31.90 7.71
N GLN A 397 -0.19 -31.63 7.79
CA GLN A 397 -1.12 -32.19 8.76
C GLN A 397 -1.36 -33.69 8.58
N SER A 398 -1.81 -34.38 9.65
CA SER A 398 -2.42 -35.71 9.53
C SER A 398 -3.80 -35.61 8.87
N LEU A 399 -3.95 -36.18 7.68
CA LEU A 399 -5.16 -36.05 6.86
C LEU A 399 -5.77 -37.42 6.51
N ASP A 400 -7.08 -37.45 6.28
CA ASP A 400 -7.71 -38.61 5.65
C ASP A 400 -7.64 -38.54 4.12
N ASN A 401 -7.35 -39.67 3.48
CA ASN A 401 -7.26 -39.76 2.02
C ASN A 401 -8.64 -39.89 1.34
N ASN A 402 -9.68 -39.27 1.90
CA ASN A 402 -11.08 -39.48 1.48
C ASN A 402 -11.56 -38.53 0.35
N GLY A 403 -10.62 -37.99 -0.45
CA GLY A 403 -10.88 -37.07 -1.57
C GLY A 403 -10.42 -37.63 -2.91
N ARG A 404 -10.96 -37.11 -4.02
CA ARG A 404 -10.41 -37.38 -5.37
C ARG A 404 -9.08 -36.65 -5.61
N ASP A 405 -8.89 -35.55 -4.89
CA ASP A 405 -7.71 -34.70 -4.89
C ASP A 405 -7.41 -34.21 -3.46
N SER A 406 -6.36 -33.41 -3.32
CA SER A 406 -5.90 -32.87 -2.04
C SER A 406 -6.89 -31.90 -1.37
N PHE A 407 -7.78 -31.27 -2.14
CA PHE A 407 -8.80 -30.38 -1.58
C PHE A 407 -9.95 -31.14 -0.91
N GLY A 408 -10.10 -32.43 -1.20
CA GLY A 408 -11.10 -33.30 -0.56
C GLY A 408 -10.68 -33.89 0.79
N HIS A 409 -9.42 -33.72 1.19
CA HIS A 409 -8.89 -34.28 2.45
C HIS A 409 -9.46 -33.58 3.69
N ARG A 410 -9.53 -34.32 4.80
CA ARG A 410 -10.06 -33.81 6.08
C ARG A 410 -9.06 -34.03 7.20
N TRP A 411 -9.06 -33.13 8.17
CA TRP A 411 -8.08 -33.15 9.27
C TRP A 411 -8.43 -34.22 10.32
N THR A 412 -7.45 -35.04 10.73
CA THR A 412 -7.69 -36.15 11.66
C THR A 412 -7.10 -35.94 13.04
N ASP A 413 -5.90 -35.35 13.15
CA ASP A 413 -5.10 -35.26 14.38
C ASP A 413 -4.31 -33.94 14.40
N PHE A 414 -4.04 -33.38 15.58
CA PHE A 414 -3.22 -32.15 15.70
C PHE A 414 -1.77 -32.33 15.24
N GLU A 415 -1.20 -33.53 15.43
CA GLU A 415 0.17 -33.83 15.04
C GLU A 415 0.32 -33.96 13.51
N ALA A 416 1.52 -33.68 13.02
CA ALA A 416 1.88 -33.83 11.61
C ALA A 416 1.76 -35.27 11.12
N ASP A 417 1.64 -35.46 9.80
CA ASP A 417 1.60 -36.80 9.20
C ASP A 417 2.85 -37.60 9.59
N LYS A 418 2.65 -38.79 10.16
CA LYS A 418 3.74 -39.60 10.74
C LYS A 418 4.68 -40.20 9.70
N ASN A 419 4.26 -40.30 8.43
CA ASN A 419 5.12 -40.81 7.36
C ASN A 419 6.06 -39.71 6.86
N ALA A 420 5.54 -38.49 6.68
CA ALA A 420 6.31 -37.32 6.26
C ALA A 420 7.14 -36.71 7.41
N PHE A 421 6.68 -36.85 8.65
CA PHE A 421 7.27 -36.29 9.87
C PHE A 421 7.38 -37.36 10.97
N PRO A 422 8.28 -38.35 10.83
CA PRO A 422 8.38 -39.50 11.74
C PRO A 422 8.70 -39.14 13.20
N ARG A 423 9.23 -37.93 13.46
CA ARG A 423 9.49 -37.39 14.80
C ARG A 423 8.55 -36.25 15.22
N GLY A 424 7.44 -36.08 14.49
CA GLY A 424 6.47 -35.01 14.71
C GLY A 424 7.02 -33.61 14.47
N LEU A 425 6.19 -32.60 14.72
CA LEU A 425 6.57 -31.19 14.55
C LEU A 425 7.76 -30.79 15.44
N LYS A 426 7.81 -31.27 16.69
CA LYS A 426 8.92 -30.94 17.59
C LYS A 426 10.28 -31.40 17.06
N GLY A 427 10.36 -32.62 16.53
CA GLY A 427 11.57 -33.13 15.90
C GLY A 427 12.01 -32.28 14.71
N LEU A 428 11.05 -31.82 13.89
CA LEU A 428 11.32 -30.92 12.77
C LEU A 428 11.84 -29.55 13.24
N VAL A 429 11.19 -28.92 14.23
CA VAL A 429 11.62 -27.62 14.77
C VAL A 429 13.03 -27.71 15.34
N GLU A 430 13.34 -28.78 16.07
CA GLU A 430 14.68 -29.05 16.59
C GLU A 430 15.71 -29.20 15.47
N ASP A 431 15.38 -29.90 14.37
CA ASP A 431 16.28 -30.07 13.23
C ASP A 431 16.51 -28.78 12.46
N ILE A 432 15.46 -28.00 12.20
CA ILE A 432 15.57 -26.67 11.57
C ILE A 432 16.53 -25.81 12.38
N LYS A 433 16.33 -25.72 13.69
CA LYS A 433 17.12 -24.84 14.57
C LYS A 433 18.54 -25.34 14.84
N ARG A 434 18.80 -26.66 14.76
CA ARG A 434 20.12 -27.25 15.02
C ARG A 434 21.22 -26.67 14.13
N ASN A 435 20.93 -26.55 12.84
CA ASN A 435 21.89 -26.08 11.84
C ASN A 435 21.70 -24.60 11.48
N ASN A 436 20.56 -24.00 11.84
CA ASN A 436 20.18 -22.65 11.42
C ASN A 436 19.88 -21.79 12.64
N ARG A 437 20.94 -21.34 13.33
CA ARG A 437 20.83 -20.52 14.55
C ARG A 437 20.14 -19.16 14.33
N GLY A 438 20.06 -18.70 13.08
CA GLY A 438 19.30 -17.50 12.70
C GLY A 438 17.79 -17.67 12.75
N VAL A 439 17.28 -18.91 12.64
CA VAL A 439 15.83 -19.19 12.66
C VAL A 439 15.32 -19.12 14.10
N LYS A 440 14.57 -18.06 14.40
CA LYS A 440 13.92 -17.88 15.72
C LYS A 440 12.52 -18.47 15.72
N HIS A 441 11.82 -18.33 14.60
CA HIS A 441 10.40 -18.65 14.49
C HIS A 441 10.17 -19.76 13.46
N VAL A 442 9.30 -20.71 13.81
CA VAL A 442 8.73 -21.67 12.87
C VAL A 442 7.23 -21.47 12.92
N ALA A 443 6.64 -21.25 11.75
CA ALA A 443 5.21 -21.07 11.57
C ALA A 443 4.63 -22.26 10.80
N VAL A 444 3.36 -22.57 11.05
CA VAL A 444 2.61 -23.57 10.28
C VAL A 444 1.34 -22.97 9.69
N TRP A 445 0.99 -23.42 8.49
CA TRP A 445 -0.29 -23.15 7.86
C TRP A 445 -1.39 -24.04 8.45
N HIS A 446 -2.62 -23.53 8.61
CA HIS A 446 -3.81 -24.36 8.85
C HIS A 446 -5.08 -23.65 8.33
N GLY A 447 -6.12 -24.41 8.00
CA GLY A 447 -7.44 -23.86 7.67
C GLY A 447 -8.27 -23.52 8.91
N ILE A 448 -9.26 -22.63 8.75
CA ILE A 448 -10.11 -22.16 9.87
C ILE A 448 -11.17 -23.18 10.32
N LEU A 449 -11.74 -23.97 9.40
CA LEU A 449 -12.83 -24.92 9.65
C LEU A 449 -12.32 -26.36 9.85
N GLY A 450 -11.01 -26.55 9.79
CA GLY A 450 -10.38 -27.83 9.58
C GLY A 450 -9.36 -27.76 8.46
N TYR A 451 -9.15 -28.87 7.75
CA TYR A 451 -8.49 -28.83 6.45
C TYR A 451 -9.48 -28.36 5.36
N TRP A 452 -9.11 -28.37 4.08
CA TRP A 452 -9.94 -27.88 2.97
C TRP A 452 -11.39 -28.43 2.96
N ASN A 453 -11.61 -29.68 3.38
CA ASN A 453 -12.93 -30.31 3.46
C ASN A 453 -13.42 -30.55 4.92
N GLY A 454 -12.88 -29.80 5.88
CA GLY A 454 -13.24 -29.84 7.30
C GLY A 454 -12.47 -30.89 8.11
N ILE A 455 -13.13 -31.41 9.15
CA ILE A 455 -12.62 -32.41 10.09
C ILE A 455 -13.09 -33.81 9.69
N SER A 456 -12.21 -34.81 9.81
CA SER A 456 -12.58 -36.19 9.55
C SER A 456 -13.47 -36.73 10.68
N PRO A 457 -14.62 -37.38 10.38
CA PRO A 457 -15.49 -37.96 11.40
C PRO A 457 -14.87 -39.18 12.11
N ASN A 458 -13.76 -39.71 11.59
CA ASN A 458 -13.10 -40.92 12.10
C ASN A 458 -11.71 -40.65 12.74
N GLY A 459 -11.32 -39.38 12.89
CA GLY A 459 -10.02 -38.97 13.41
C GLY A 459 -9.95 -38.90 14.95
N TRP A 460 -8.78 -38.53 15.49
CA TRP A 460 -8.64 -38.20 16.90
C TRP A 460 -9.44 -36.95 17.27
N ILE A 461 -9.48 -35.94 16.38
CA ILE A 461 -10.24 -34.71 16.61
C ILE A 461 -11.73 -35.02 16.82
N SER A 462 -12.36 -35.84 15.98
CA SER A 462 -13.79 -36.18 16.13
C SER A 462 -14.13 -36.97 17.41
N ARG A 463 -13.15 -37.66 18.00
CA ARG A 463 -13.32 -38.37 19.28
C ARG A 463 -13.22 -37.45 20.49
N ASN A 464 -12.58 -36.29 20.35
CA ASN A 464 -12.28 -35.38 21.47
C ASN A 464 -13.10 -34.09 21.43
N TYR A 465 -13.68 -33.73 20.28
CA TYR A 465 -14.50 -32.54 20.12
C TYR A 465 -15.80 -32.89 19.41
N LYS A 466 -16.89 -32.27 19.85
CA LYS A 466 -18.19 -32.39 19.22
C LYS A 466 -18.13 -31.76 17.83
N LEU A 467 -18.48 -32.56 16.82
CA LEU A 467 -18.57 -32.10 15.44
C LEU A 467 -20.03 -31.83 15.06
N ARG A 468 -20.22 -30.82 14.20
CA ARG A 468 -21.46 -30.52 13.51
C ARG A 468 -21.29 -30.83 12.02
N ASN A 469 -22.24 -31.57 11.46
CA ASN A 469 -22.34 -31.77 10.02
C ASN A 469 -23.17 -30.65 9.41
N ILE A 470 -22.55 -29.82 8.55
CA ILE A 470 -23.19 -28.64 7.97
C ILE A 470 -23.95 -28.95 6.67
N GLY A 471 -24.14 -30.23 6.33
CA GLY A 471 -24.98 -30.69 5.21
C GLY A 471 -24.46 -30.38 3.80
N ASN A 472 -23.54 -29.44 3.65
CA ASN A 472 -22.87 -29.10 2.40
C ASN A 472 -21.79 -30.15 2.07
N GLY A 473 -22.16 -31.22 1.35
CA GLY A 473 -21.21 -32.26 0.94
C GLY A 473 -20.70 -33.17 2.06
N ASN A 474 -21.44 -33.29 3.18
CA ASN A 474 -21.04 -34.06 4.37
C ASN A 474 -19.77 -33.53 5.07
N ILE A 475 -19.54 -32.21 5.01
CA ILE A 475 -18.46 -31.53 5.72
C ILE A 475 -18.79 -31.49 7.22
N HIS A 476 -17.80 -31.86 8.03
CA HIS A 476 -17.88 -31.78 9.49
C HIS A 476 -16.97 -30.67 10.00
N VAL A 477 -17.49 -29.82 10.86
CA VAL A 477 -16.75 -28.73 11.53
C VAL A 477 -16.92 -28.87 13.04
N VAL A 478 -16.06 -28.25 13.83
CA VAL A 478 -16.22 -28.21 15.30
C VAL A 478 -17.47 -27.41 15.64
N ASP A 479 -18.32 -27.97 16.51
CA ASP A 479 -19.56 -27.35 17.00
C ASP A 479 -19.25 -26.18 17.95
N LYS A 480 -20.12 -25.15 17.99
CA LYS A 480 -19.92 -23.94 18.83
C LYS A 480 -19.50 -24.26 20.25
N SER A 481 -20.09 -25.29 20.86
CA SER A 481 -19.80 -25.70 22.24
C SER A 481 -18.34 -26.08 22.50
N ASP A 482 -17.59 -26.45 21.46
CA ASP A 482 -16.19 -26.90 21.55
C ASP A 482 -15.19 -26.03 20.78
N ILE A 483 -15.60 -25.08 19.93
CA ILE A 483 -14.67 -24.27 19.10
C ILE A 483 -13.59 -23.58 19.95
N GLY A 484 -13.99 -22.95 21.06
CA GLY A 484 -13.05 -22.24 21.95
C GLY A 484 -12.01 -23.18 22.55
N ARG A 485 -12.45 -24.34 23.04
CA ARG A 485 -11.56 -25.39 23.59
C ARG A 485 -10.66 -25.97 22.49
N PHE A 486 -11.20 -26.22 21.31
CA PHE A 486 -10.45 -26.74 20.17
C PHE A 486 -9.28 -25.85 19.78
N TYR A 487 -9.50 -24.54 19.61
CA TYR A 487 -8.43 -23.60 19.26
C TYR A 487 -7.43 -23.40 20.39
N ASP A 488 -7.87 -23.35 21.65
CA ASP A 488 -6.98 -23.27 22.79
C ASP A 488 -6.07 -24.51 22.90
N ASP A 489 -6.64 -25.71 22.76
CA ASP A 489 -5.92 -26.98 22.79
C ASP A 489 -4.97 -27.12 21.59
N PHE A 490 -5.41 -26.74 20.38
CA PHE A 490 -4.60 -26.82 19.18
C PHE A 490 -3.38 -25.89 19.25
N TYR A 491 -3.57 -24.63 19.63
CA TYR A 491 -2.47 -23.66 19.66
C TYR A 491 -1.53 -23.88 20.84
N ARG A 492 -2.05 -24.38 21.96
CA ARG A 492 -1.21 -24.91 23.04
C ARG A 492 -0.33 -26.06 22.55
N PHE A 493 -0.92 -27.04 21.88
CA PHE A 493 -0.15 -28.15 21.29
C PHE A 493 0.94 -27.64 20.35
N LEU A 494 0.62 -26.75 19.41
CA LEU A 494 1.61 -26.17 18.49
C LEU A 494 2.74 -25.47 19.25
N SER A 495 2.41 -24.65 20.24
CA SER A 495 3.39 -23.97 21.10
C SER A 495 4.29 -24.98 21.84
N ASP A 496 3.73 -26.05 22.38
CA ASP A 496 4.47 -27.14 23.04
C ASP A 496 5.39 -27.91 22.07
N GLN A 497 5.07 -27.94 20.77
CA GLN A 497 5.95 -28.47 19.72
C GLN A 497 7.05 -27.47 19.29
N GLY A 498 7.05 -26.24 19.81
CA GLY A 498 8.02 -25.20 19.49
C GLY A 498 7.66 -24.36 18.25
N ILE A 499 6.43 -24.46 17.76
CA ILE A 499 5.86 -23.53 16.78
C ILE A 499 5.61 -22.19 17.48
N THR A 500 5.92 -21.08 16.82
CA THR A 500 5.84 -19.74 17.43
C THR A 500 4.98 -18.75 16.66
N ALA A 501 4.40 -19.19 15.54
CA ALA A 501 3.58 -18.37 14.67
C ALA A 501 2.65 -19.26 13.83
N VAL A 502 1.60 -18.69 13.25
CA VAL A 502 0.64 -19.44 12.41
C VAL A 502 0.21 -18.63 11.20
N LYS A 503 -0.08 -19.31 10.09
CA LYS A 503 -0.82 -18.77 8.95
C LYS A 503 -2.19 -19.44 8.93
N ALA A 504 -3.22 -18.70 9.34
CA ALA A 504 -4.60 -19.18 9.36
C ALA A 504 -5.28 -18.81 8.05
N ASP A 505 -5.54 -19.83 7.26
CA ASP A 505 -5.99 -19.72 5.89
C ASP A 505 -7.42 -20.22 5.73
N THR A 506 -7.90 -20.16 4.48
CA THR A 506 -9.24 -20.59 4.10
C THR A 506 -10.34 -19.94 4.93
N GLN A 507 -10.08 -18.75 5.47
CA GLN A 507 -11.02 -18.10 6.39
C GLN A 507 -12.36 -17.78 5.72
N CYS A 508 -12.32 -17.51 4.42
CA CYS A 508 -13.49 -17.34 3.58
C CYS A 508 -14.42 -18.55 3.54
N LEU A 509 -13.96 -19.76 3.89
CA LEU A 509 -14.85 -20.94 3.93
C LEU A 509 -15.93 -20.80 4.99
N LEU A 510 -15.75 -19.93 5.99
CA LEU A 510 -16.84 -19.55 6.90
C LEU A 510 -18.01 -18.91 6.14
N ASP A 511 -17.74 -18.08 5.12
CA ASP A 511 -18.76 -17.48 4.28
C ASP A 511 -19.28 -18.46 3.20
N GLU A 512 -18.37 -19.19 2.56
CA GLU A 512 -18.70 -20.06 1.42
C GLU A 512 -19.45 -21.34 1.82
N ARG A 513 -19.04 -21.99 2.92
CA ARG A 513 -19.43 -23.37 3.22
C ARG A 513 -20.53 -23.48 4.26
N LEU A 514 -20.58 -22.55 5.21
CA LEU A 514 -21.60 -22.57 6.27
C LEU A 514 -22.98 -22.18 5.71
N PRO A 515 -24.01 -23.02 5.89
CA PRO A 515 -25.41 -22.63 5.67
C PRO A 515 -25.79 -21.44 6.55
N SER A 516 -26.83 -20.69 6.16
CA SER A 516 -27.25 -19.46 6.85
C SER A 516 -27.38 -19.60 8.38
N ALA A 517 -28.19 -20.56 8.88
CA ALA A 517 -28.34 -20.73 10.33
C ALA A 517 -27.05 -21.14 11.06
N ASP A 518 -26.20 -21.94 10.43
CA ASP A 518 -24.92 -22.31 11.02
C ASP A 518 -23.95 -21.11 10.99
N LYS A 519 -24.02 -20.28 9.96
CA LYS A 519 -23.16 -19.11 9.80
C LYS A 519 -23.40 -18.09 10.92
N GLY A 520 -24.64 -17.73 11.20
CA GLY A 520 -24.97 -16.76 12.26
C GLY A 520 -24.45 -17.16 13.64
N GLU A 521 -24.27 -18.45 13.90
CA GLU A 521 -23.76 -18.98 15.16
C GLU A 521 -22.24 -19.26 15.13
N LEU A 522 -21.75 -19.99 14.12
CA LEU A 522 -20.39 -20.51 14.07
C LEU A 522 -19.39 -19.48 13.56
N PHE A 523 -19.77 -18.61 12.62
CA PHE A 523 -18.87 -17.61 12.03
C PHE A 523 -18.23 -16.70 13.10
N PRO A 524 -19.00 -16.00 13.96
CA PRO A 524 -18.41 -15.18 15.03
C PRO A 524 -17.65 -16.03 16.07
N ALA A 525 -18.09 -17.26 16.33
CA ALA A 525 -17.43 -18.16 17.28
C ALA A 525 -16.03 -18.60 16.81
N TYR A 526 -15.89 -18.99 15.54
CA TYR A 526 -14.60 -19.33 14.94
C TYR A 526 -13.64 -18.13 14.93
N LEU A 527 -14.12 -16.97 14.48
CA LEU A 527 -13.30 -15.75 14.44
C LEU A 527 -12.78 -15.35 15.82
N SER A 528 -13.63 -15.42 16.85
CA SER A 528 -13.26 -15.07 18.23
C SER A 528 -12.30 -16.09 18.83
N ALA A 529 -12.56 -17.39 18.64
CA ALA A 529 -11.69 -18.45 19.15
C ALA A 529 -10.30 -18.41 18.52
N TRP A 530 -10.23 -18.23 17.20
CA TRP A 530 -8.96 -18.06 16.48
C TRP A 530 -8.19 -16.84 17.00
N ARG A 531 -8.84 -15.67 17.06
CA ARG A 531 -8.22 -14.42 17.54
C ARG A 531 -7.67 -14.57 18.95
N ASN A 532 -8.47 -15.13 19.86
CA ASN A 532 -8.10 -15.28 21.27
C ASN A 532 -6.94 -16.26 21.43
N ALA A 533 -6.99 -17.42 20.77
CA ALA A 533 -5.90 -18.39 20.80
C ALA A 533 -4.62 -17.83 20.15
N ALA A 534 -4.72 -17.19 18.98
CA ALA A 534 -3.58 -16.60 18.28
C ALA A 534 -2.86 -15.59 19.17
N SER A 535 -3.62 -14.69 19.80
CA SER A 535 -3.06 -13.68 20.71
C SER A 535 -2.41 -14.32 21.93
N LYS A 536 -3.07 -15.32 22.55
CA LYS A 536 -2.59 -16.01 23.75
C LYS A 536 -1.27 -16.75 23.53
N TYR A 537 -1.12 -17.47 22.42
CA TYR A 537 0.04 -18.35 22.21
C TYR A 537 1.12 -17.74 21.31
N PHE A 538 0.75 -16.84 20.39
CA PHE A 538 1.66 -16.32 19.36
C PHE A 538 1.77 -14.78 19.37
N GLY A 539 0.98 -14.07 20.18
CA GLY A 539 0.93 -12.61 20.18
C GLY A 539 0.43 -12.09 18.84
N THR A 540 1.18 -11.19 18.22
CA THR A 540 0.87 -10.65 16.89
C THR A 540 1.36 -11.54 15.74
N ARG A 541 2.05 -12.66 16.03
CA ARG A 541 2.68 -13.55 15.03
C ARG A 541 1.69 -14.53 14.39
N ALA A 542 0.58 -14.00 13.91
CA ALA A 542 -0.41 -14.74 13.14
C ALA A 542 -0.73 -14.01 11.84
N ILE A 543 -0.87 -14.77 10.76
CA ILE A 543 -1.26 -14.28 9.43
C ILE A 543 -2.72 -14.66 9.19
N SER A 544 -3.55 -13.65 8.95
CA SER A 544 -4.92 -13.79 8.47
C SER A 544 -4.90 -13.92 6.94
N CYS A 545 -5.19 -15.11 6.42
CA CYS A 545 -5.11 -15.43 4.99
C CYS A 545 -6.48 -15.89 4.44
N MET A 546 -6.72 -15.67 3.14
CA MET A 546 -8.01 -15.84 2.48
C MET A 546 -9.17 -15.19 3.25
N SER A 547 -8.92 -14.01 3.81
CA SER A 547 -9.82 -13.35 4.77
C SER A 547 -10.31 -11.97 4.31
N LEU A 548 -10.24 -11.66 3.00
CA LEU A 548 -10.78 -10.41 2.43
C LEU A 548 -12.30 -10.47 2.26
N VAL A 549 -12.99 -11.15 3.18
CA VAL A 549 -14.44 -11.20 3.31
C VAL A 549 -14.88 -10.04 4.22
N PRO A 550 -15.84 -9.19 3.83
CA PRO A 550 -16.21 -8.02 4.63
C PRO A 550 -16.57 -8.32 6.08
N GLN A 551 -17.30 -9.41 6.35
CA GLN A 551 -17.61 -9.81 7.72
C GLN A 551 -16.34 -10.01 8.56
N ILE A 552 -15.30 -10.62 7.99
CA ILE A 552 -14.01 -10.84 8.68
C ILE A 552 -13.25 -9.53 8.84
N LEU A 553 -13.14 -8.73 7.77
CA LEU A 553 -12.44 -7.44 7.80
C LEU A 553 -13.00 -6.50 8.87
N PHE A 554 -14.33 -6.38 8.96
CA PHE A 554 -14.96 -5.47 9.90
C PHE A 554 -15.00 -6.04 11.34
N THR A 555 -15.09 -7.36 11.51
CA THR A 555 -15.19 -7.99 12.84
C THR A 555 -13.83 -8.16 13.51
N ASN A 556 -12.82 -8.66 12.80
CA ASN A 556 -11.51 -8.99 13.37
C ASN A 556 -10.44 -7.93 13.13
N HIS A 557 -10.62 -7.04 12.15
CA HIS A 557 -9.54 -6.18 11.66
C HIS A 557 -9.86 -4.68 11.68
N LEU A 558 -11.07 -4.25 12.04
CA LEU A 558 -11.43 -2.83 12.01
C LEU A 558 -10.95 -2.04 13.23
N SER A 559 -11.24 -2.56 14.44
CA SER A 559 -11.09 -1.79 15.68
C SER A 559 -9.63 -1.77 16.15
N PRO A 560 -9.10 -0.60 16.55
CA PRO A 560 -7.75 -0.48 17.13
C PRO A 560 -7.58 -1.21 18.47
N SER A 561 -8.66 -1.54 19.18
CA SER A 561 -8.61 -2.30 20.45
C SER A 561 -8.31 -3.78 20.25
N LEU A 562 -8.47 -4.29 19.03
CA LEU A 562 -8.16 -5.68 18.70
C LEU A 562 -6.65 -5.90 18.48
N PRO A 563 -6.18 -7.15 18.61
CA PRO A 563 -4.82 -7.52 18.20
C PRO A 563 -4.56 -7.18 16.74
N LYS A 564 -3.39 -6.59 16.47
CA LYS A 564 -2.95 -6.26 15.11
C LYS A 564 -2.26 -7.47 14.48
N PHE A 565 -2.90 -8.06 13.48
CA PHE A 565 -2.35 -9.20 12.73
C PHE A 565 -1.85 -8.79 11.34
N THR A 566 -1.01 -9.65 10.77
CA THR A 566 -0.66 -9.59 9.35
C THR A 566 -1.87 -10.07 8.53
N LEU A 567 -2.24 -9.37 7.45
CA LEU A 567 -3.38 -9.70 6.59
C LEU A 567 -2.91 -9.90 5.15
N ARG A 568 -3.14 -11.09 4.56
CA ARG A 568 -2.92 -11.32 3.12
C ARG A 568 -3.80 -10.37 2.31
N ASN A 569 -3.17 -9.54 1.49
CA ASN A 569 -3.80 -8.39 0.83
C ASN A 569 -4.18 -8.63 -0.65
N SER A 570 -3.87 -9.81 -1.18
CA SER A 570 -4.20 -10.23 -2.55
C SER A 570 -4.36 -11.74 -2.64
N ASP A 571 -4.78 -12.22 -3.82
CA ASP A 571 -4.60 -13.61 -4.23
C ASP A 571 -3.11 -13.99 -4.27
N ASP A 572 -2.83 -15.29 -4.44
CA ASP A 572 -1.50 -15.89 -4.46
C ASP A 572 -0.58 -15.25 -5.51
N PHE A 573 0.71 -15.16 -5.17
CA PHE A 573 1.77 -14.89 -6.13
C PHE A 573 2.06 -16.12 -7.01
N PHE A 574 1.82 -16.00 -8.32
CA PHE A 574 2.02 -17.07 -9.31
C PHE A 574 3.29 -16.84 -10.18
N PRO A 575 4.49 -17.27 -9.76
CA PRO A 575 5.75 -16.94 -10.43
C PRO A 575 5.84 -17.40 -11.89
N HIS A 576 5.09 -18.45 -12.27
CA HIS A 576 5.14 -19.02 -13.62
C HIS A 576 4.05 -18.48 -14.56
N THR A 577 3.28 -17.48 -14.11
CA THR A 577 2.22 -16.83 -14.90
C THR A 577 2.66 -15.41 -15.23
N PRO A 578 3.15 -15.10 -16.45
CA PRO A 578 3.74 -13.80 -16.78
C PRO A 578 2.81 -12.61 -16.49
N ASN A 579 1.53 -12.72 -16.83
CA ASN A 579 0.56 -11.64 -16.61
C ASN A 579 0.22 -11.43 -15.12
N SER A 580 0.58 -12.35 -14.24
CA SER A 580 0.33 -12.22 -12.81
C SER A 580 1.28 -11.23 -12.14
N HIS A 581 2.51 -11.03 -12.64
CA HIS A 581 3.49 -10.14 -11.99
C HIS A 581 2.98 -8.70 -11.87
N PRO A 582 2.61 -8.01 -12.97
CA PRO A 582 2.06 -6.66 -12.88
C PRO A 582 0.70 -6.62 -12.17
N TRP A 583 -0.17 -7.60 -12.43
CA TRP A 583 -1.49 -7.66 -11.80
C TRP A 583 -1.39 -7.79 -10.28
N HIS A 584 -0.45 -8.57 -9.78
CA HIS A 584 -0.24 -8.81 -8.35
C HIS A 584 0.10 -7.53 -7.60
N ILE A 585 1.01 -6.72 -8.15
CA ILE A 585 1.36 -5.43 -7.54
C ILE A 585 0.20 -4.45 -7.65
N PHE A 586 -0.43 -4.37 -8.83
CA PHE A 586 -1.59 -3.50 -9.05
C PHE A 586 -2.72 -3.79 -8.07
N ALA A 587 -3.10 -5.06 -7.93
CA ALA A 587 -4.13 -5.50 -7.00
C ALA A 587 -3.75 -5.18 -5.55
N ASN A 588 -2.52 -5.46 -5.13
CA ASN A 588 -2.05 -5.14 -3.78
C ASN A 588 -2.10 -3.64 -3.47
N ALA A 589 -1.57 -2.80 -4.37
CA ALA A 589 -1.52 -1.36 -4.18
C ALA A 589 -2.92 -0.73 -4.09
N HIS A 590 -3.88 -1.21 -4.88
CA HIS A 590 -5.25 -0.71 -4.84
C HIS A 590 -6.08 -1.31 -3.69
N ASN A 591 -5.91 -2.59 -3.37
CA ASN A 591 -6.55 -3.20 -2.19
C ASN A 591 -6.10 -2.50 -0.91
N ALA A 592 -4.85 -2.02 -0.86
CA ALA A 592 -4.31 -1.26 0.26
C ALA A 592 -4.97 0.11 0.46
N VAL A 593 -5.71 0.65 -0.52
CA VAL A 593 -6.58 1.82 -0.30
C VAL A 593 -7.60 1.51 0.79
N LEU A 594 -8.13 0.29 0.82
CA LEU A 594 -9.02 -0.18 1.88
C LEU A 594 -8.26 -0.76 3.08
N THR A 595 -7.39 -1.75 2.85
CA THR A 595 -6.81 -2.54 3.95
C THR A 595 -5.83 -1.76 4.82
N ALA A 596 -5.23 -0.67 4.31
CA ALA A 596 -4.36 0.17 5.13
C ALA A 596 -5.11 0.85 6.31
N ARG A 597 -6.44 1.01 6.20
CA ARG A 597 -7.28 1.69 7.23
C ARG A 597 -7.76 0.76 8.33
N LEU A 598 -7.58 -0.54 8.12
CA LEU A 598 -7.79 -1.59 9.10
C LEU A 598 -6.60 -1.66 10.06
N ASN A 599 -6.83 -2.22 11.25
CA ASN A 599 -5.84 -2.53 12.27
C ASN A 599 -5.03 -3.79 11.92
N VAL A 600 -4.36 -3.76 10.76
CA VAL A 600 -3.57 -4.87 10.21
C VAL A 600 -2.23 -4.40 9.67
N ILE A 601 -1.32 -5.35 9.43
CA ILE A 601 -0.15 -5.17 8.57
C ILE A 601 -0.47 -5.81 7.21
N PRO A 602 -0.69 -5.04 6.12
CA PRO A 602 -0.96 -5.62 4.81
C PRO A 602 0.23 -6.43 4.31
N ASP A 603 -0.05 -7.63 3.81
CA ASP A 603 0.95 -8.57 3.34
C ASP A 603 0.79 -8.79 1.83
N TRP A 604 1.81 -8.37 1.09
CA TRP A 604 1.87 -8.40 -0.37
C TRP A 604 2.37 -9.74 -0.93
N ASP A 605 2.40 -10.75 -0.09
CA ASP A 605 2.79 -12.12 -0.37
C ASP A 605 4.28 -12.31 -0.69
N MET A 606 4.69 -13.57 -0.73
CA MET A 606 6.06 -14.01 -1.02
C MET A 606 6.51 -13.68 -2.46
N PHE A 607 7.81 -13.80 -2.72
CA PHE A 607 8.39 -13.74 -4.08
C PHE A 607 9.66 -14.60 -4.21
N GLN A 608 10.14 -14.82 -5.43
CA GLN A 608 11.40 -15.52 -5.70
C GLN A 608 12.52 -14.52 -6.00
N THR A 609 13.68 -14.68 -5.35
CA THR A 609 14.85 -13.82 -5.53
C THR A 609 15.58 -14.12 -6.84
N ARG A 610 15.53 -15.38 -7.31
CA ARG A 610 16.05 -15.79 -8.61
C ARG A 610 14.93 -15.90 -9.63
N HIS A 611 14.53 -14.76 -10.19
CA HIS A 611 13.49 -14.65 -11.22
C HIS A 611 13.75 -13.41 -12.10
N GLU A 612 13.27 -13.39 -13.34
CA GLU A 612 13.44 -12.20 -14.21
C GLU A 612 12.73 -10.95 -13.63
N TRP A 613 11.65 -11.17 -12.86
CA TRP A 613 10.89 -10.14 -12.13
C TRP A 613 11.36 -9.95 -10.67
N ALA A 614 12.51 -10.50 -10.27
CA ALA A 614 12.92 -10.51 -8.86
C ALA A 614 13.12 -9.10 -8.28
N GLY A 615 13.78 -8.20 -9.02
CA GLY A 615 13.93 -6.80 -8.60
C GLY A 615 12.59 -6.08 -8.47
N TYR A 616 11.68 -6.32 -9.42
CA TYR A 616 10.33 -5.75 -9.45
C TYR A 616 9.53 -6.15 -8.20
N HIS A 617 9.53 -7.45 -7.86
CA HIS A 617 8.87 -7.94 -6.65
C HIS A 617 9.58 -7.52 -5.36
N ALA A 618 10.92 -7.54 -5.32
CA ALA A 618 11.70 -7.07 -4.18
C ALA A 618 11.34 -5.63 -3.83
N ALA A 619 11.30 -4.74 -4.83
CA ALA A 619 10.93 -3.35 -4.66
C ALA A 619 9.51 -3.18 -4.12
N ALA A 620 8.56 -3.94 -4.66
CA ALA A 620 7.17 -3.93 -4.21
C ALA A 620 7.03 -4.32 -2.72
N ARG A 621 7.71 -5.38 -2.29
CA ARG A 621 7.67 -5.84 -0.91
C ARG A 621 8.39 -4.85 0.02
N CYS A 622 9.52 -4.29 -0.40
CA CYS A 622 10.24 -3.26 0.36
C CYS A 622 9.40 -2.00 0.60
N ILE A 623 8.70 -1.49 -0.42
CA ILE A 623 7.89 -0.27 -0.25
C ILE A 623 6.58 -0.53 0.51
N SER A 624 6.04 -1.76 0.46
CA SER A 624 4.69 -2.12 0.96
C SER A 624 4.36 -1.67 2.39
N GLY A 625 5.36 -1.56 3.26
CA GLY A 625 5.14 -1.40 4.71
C GLY A 625 4.69 -2.70 5.39
N GLY A 626 4.75 -3.82 4.68
CA GLY A 626 4.44 -5.17 5.14
C GLY A 626 5.67 -6.06 5.33
N PRO A 627 5.47 -7.32 5.74
CA PRO A 627 6.53 -8.31 5.87
C PRO A 627 7.08 -8.76 4.51
N ILE A 628 8.35 -9.19 4.48
CA ILE A 628 9.02 -9.71 3.29
C ILE A 628 9.28 -11.22 3.44
N TYR A 629 8.75 -12.00 2.49
CA TYR A 629 8.96 -13.44 2.40
C TYR A 629 9.59 -13.80 1.07
N ILE A 630 10.56 -14.71 1.10
CA ILE A 630 11.08 -15.39 -0.08
C ILE A 630 10.53 -16.81 -0.15
N THR A 631 10.45 -17.36 -1.36
CA THR A 631 9.97 -18.72 -1.63
C THR A 631 10.82 -19.37 -2.73
N ASP A 632 12.13 -19.17 -2.63
CA ASP A 632 13.11 -19.66 -3.59
C ASP A 632 13.17 -21.18 -3.63
N ASP A 633 13.32 -21.75 -4.82
CA ASP A 633 13.63 -23.17 -4.98
C ASP A 633 15.01 -23.49 -4.39
N VAL A 634 15.17 -24.72 -3.90
CA VAL A 634 16.46 -25.21 -3.38
C VAL A 634 17.54 -25.12 -4.48
N GLY A 635 18.66 -24.49 -4.15
CA GLY A 635 19.78 -24.23 -5.04
C GLY A 635 19.60 -23.01 -5.96
N SER A 636 18.50 -22.27 -5.81
CA SER A 636 18.08 -21.20 -6.73
C SER A 636 17.87 -19.87 -6.01
N HIS A 637 18.98 -19.25 -5.59
CA HIS A 637 18.97 -17.99 -4.84
C HIS A 637 19.72 -16.87 -5.56
N ASP A 638 19.25 -15.63 -5.42
CA ASP A 638 19.98 -14.43 -5.80
C ASP A 638 20.33 -13.59 -4.55
N VAL A 639 21.55 -13.76 -4.07
CA VAL A 639 22.08 -13.04 -2.91
C VAL A 639 22.15 -11.52 -3.17
N SER A 640 22.28 -11.09 -4.42
CA SER A 640 22.30 -9.65 -4.74
C SER A 640 20.94 -9.00 -4.49
N ILE A 641 19.85 -9.71 -4.80
CA ILE A 641 18.49 -9.26 -4.47
C ILE A 641 18.27 -9.31 -2.95
N VAL A 642 18.72 -10.36 -2.26
CA VAL A 642 18.61 -10.44 -0.80
C VAL A 642 19.33 -9.27 -0.12
N LYS A 643 20.51 -8.86 -0.61
CA LYS A 643 21.23 -7.69 -0.10
C LYS A 643 20.52 -6.35 -0.34
N LYS A 644 19.65 -6.25 -1.35
CA LYS A 644 18.83 -5.06 -1.61
C LYS A 644 17.61 -4.96 -0.68
N VAL A 645 17.19 -6.06 -0.06
CA VAL A 645 16.02 -6.10 0.86
C VAL A 645 16.41 -6.27 2.32
N THR A 646 17.64 -6.70 2.60
CA THR A 646 18.14 -6.96 3.96
C THR A 646 19.47 -6.29 4.26
N ALA A 647 19.75 -6.14 5.54
CA ALA A 647 21.08 -5.81 6.05
C ALA A 647 21.32 -6.46 7.42
N ARG A 648 22.56 -6.41 7.92
CA ARG A 648 22.93 -6.95 9.23
C ARG A 648 22.76 -5.88 10.31
N SER A 649 21.98 -6.17 11.34
CA SER A 649 21.94 -5.36 12.56
C SER A 649 23.27 -5.40 13.31
N LYS A 650 23.47 -4.49 14.28
CA LYS A 650 24.64 -4.51 15.17
C LYS A 650 24.82 -5.82 15.96
N THR A 651 23.74 -6.60 16.12
CA THR A 651 23.76 -7.93 16.75
C THR A 651 24.14 -9.06 15.77
N GLY A 652 24.35 -8.75 14.49
CA GLY A 652 24.58 -9.70 13.42
C GLY A 652 23.30 -10.33 12.84
N ALA A 653 22.11 -10.06 13.39
CA ALA A 653 20.86 -10.55 12.81
C ALA A 653 20.57 -9.90 11.45
N MET A 654 20.16 -10.69 10.45
CA MET A 654 19.65 -10.19 9.18
C MET A 654 18.23 -9.64 9.36
N ILE A 655 18.03 -8.36 9.02
CA ILE A 655 16.75 -7.66 9.16
C ILE A 655 16.30 -7.06 7.83
N THR A 656 15.01 -6.79 7.69
CA THR A 656 14.40 -6.10 6.56
C THR A 656 13.96 -4.70 6.97
N PHE A 657 13.90 -3.77 6.02
CA PHE A 657 13.48 -2.39 6.30
C PHE A 657 12.05 -2.15 5.88
N ARG A 658 11.15 -2.15 6.86
CA ARG A 658 9.72 -1.90 6.66
C ARG A 658 9.42 -0.41 6.89
N PRO A 659 8.96 0.33 5.87
CA PRO A 659 8.45 1.68 6.06
C PRO A 659 7.30 1.72 7.09
N SER A 660 7.15 2.84 7.80
CA SER A 660 6.06 3.03 8.77
C SER A 660 4.71 3.18 8.07
N GLY A 661 4.70 3.78 6.88
CA GLY A 661 3.54 3.91 6.02
C GLY A 661 3.15 2.58 5.39
N LYS A 662 1.84 2.32 5.32
CA LYS A 662 1.27 1.22 4.55
C LYS A 662 1.06 1.69 3.11
N ALA A 663 1.81 1.09 2.20
CA ALA A 663 1.85 1.57 0.82
C ALA A 663 0.56 1.30 0.06
N ARG A 664 0.23 2.20 -0.87
CA ARG A 664 -1.00 2.15 -1.65
C ARG A 664 -0.85 2.93 -2.95
N SER A 665 -1.75 2.66 -3.90
CA SER A 665 -1.83 3.42 -5.15
C SER A 665 -2.03 4.91 -4.87
N SER A 666 -1.36 5.79 -5.61
CA SER A 666 -1.61 7.24 -5.58
C SER A 666 -2.52 7.71 -6.72
N ASP A 667 -2.71 6.89 -7.75
CA ASP A 667 -3.53 7.19 -8.92
C ASP A 667 -4.79 6.30 -8.91
N PHE A 668 -5.71 6.59 -7.99
CA PHE A 668 -6.85 5.72 -7.66
C PHE A 668 -7.79 5.40 -8.81
N PHE A 669 -7.88 6.29 -9.80
CA PHE A 669 -8.83 6.13 -10.91
C PHE A 669 -8.20 5.48 -12.14
N VAL A 670 -6.88 5.22 -12.15
CA VAL A 670 -6.16 4.66 -13.30
C VAL A 670 -6.26 3.14 -13.30
N GLY A 671 -6.98 2.60 -14.29
CA GLY A 671 -7.17 1.16 -14.46
C GLY A 671 -5.93 0.41 -14.95
N PHE A 672 -5.91 -0.90 -14.76
CA PHE A 672 -4.77 -1.77 -15.10
C PHE A 672 -4.37 -1.75 -16.59
N GLY A 673 -5.36 -1.60 -17.48
CA GLY A 673 -5.13 -1.56 -18.93
C GLY A 673 -4.71 -0.17 -19.45
N GLU A 674 -4.67 0.84 -18.59
CA GLU A 674 -4.18 2.17 -18.97
C GLU A 674 -2.68 2.13 -19.18
N LYS A 675 -2.20 2.84 -20.19
CA LYS A 675 -0.80 2.82 -20.62
C LYS A 675 0.14 3.66 -19.73
N ARG A 676 -0.04 3.58 -18.41
CA ARG A 676 0.71 4.34 -17.40
C ARG A 676 1.39 3.43 -16.39
N PRO A 677 2.54 3.83 -15.83
CA PRO A 677 3.12 3.13 -14.69
C PRO A 677 2.18 3.16 -13.48
N LEU A 678 2.17 2.10 -12.69
CA LEU A 678 1.58 2.13 -11.37
C LEU A 678 2.47 2.95 -10.44
N ARG A 679 1.88 3.94 -9.79
CA ARG A 679 2.53 4.70 -8.73
C ARG A 679 2.07 4.22 -7.35
N VAL A 680 3.03 3.96 -6.48
CA VAL A 680 2.79 3.50 -5.10
C VAL A 680 3.53 4.42 -4.16
N THR A 681 2.83 5.00 -3.19
CA THR A 681 3.46 5.88 -2.19
C THR A 681 3.53 5.20 -0.83
N SER A 682 4.60 5.49 -0.09
CA SER A 682 4.79 5.08 1.30
C SER A 682 5.59 6.14 2.05
N THR A 683 5.77 5.95 3.36
CA THR A 683 6.53 6.88 4.19
C THR A 683 7.41 6.09 5.16
N ALA A 684 8.68 6.47 5.27
CA ALA A 684 9.54 6.09 6.36
C ALA A 684 9.54 7.25 7.38
N SER A 685 8.72 7.12 8.41
CA SER A 685 8.69 8.08 9.52
C SER A 685 9.81 7.75 10.49
N VAL A 686 10.79 8.64 10.55
CA VAL A 686 11.94 8.56 11.44
C VAL A 686 11.80 9.66 12.47
N ALA A 687 12.14 9.41 13.73
CA ALA A 687 12.00 10.44 14.76
C ALA A 687 12.80 11.69 14.35
N GLY A 688 12.09 12.83 14.24
CA GLY A 688 12.64 14.11 13.79
C GLY A 688 12.74 14.31 12.26
N TYR A 689 12.38 13.33 11.43
CA TYR A 689 12.63 13.39 9.98
C TYR A 689 11.77 12.39 9.17
N ASP A 690 10.81 12.88 8.38
CA ASP A 690 9.99 12.02 7.51
C ASP A 690 10.58 11.96 6.09
N ILE A 691 10.66 10.74 5.53
CA ILE A 691 11.08 10.50 4.14
C ILE A 691 9.92 9.85 3.39
N LYS A 692 9.55 10.43 2.25
CA LYS A 692 8.53 9.86 1.37
C LYS A 692 9.18 8.89 0.39
N LEU A 693 8.50 7.78 0.15
CA LEU A 693 8.91 6.79 -0.84
C LEU A 693 7.89 6.78 -1.98
N LEU A 694 8.38 6.86 -3.21
CA LEU A 694 7.57 6.73 -4.42
C LEU A 694 8.11 5.55 -5.24
N GLY A 695 7.31 4.49 -5.32
CA GLY A 695 7.54 3.36 -6.19
C GLY A 695 6.82 3.56 -7.52
N THR A 696 7.51 3.27 -8.62
CA THR A 696 6.95 3.28 -9.97
C THR A 696 7.17 1.91 -10.60
N PHE A 697 6.12 1.31 -11.14
CA PHE A 697 6.14 -0.07 -11.65
C PHE A 697 5.48 -0.14 -13.04
N ASP A 698 6.12 -0.79 -14.00
CA ASP A 698 5.48 -1.11 -15.29
C ASP A 698 4.34 -2.12 -15.11
N LEU A 699 3.27 -1.98 -15.90
CA LEU A 699 2.06 -2.81 -15.82
C LEU A 699 1.82 -3.70 -17.05
N GLU A 700 2.40 -3.40 -18.20
CA GLU A 700 1.96 -4.01 -19.46
C GLU A 700 3.10 -4.58 -20.31
N GLY A 701 4.35 -4.42 -19.88
CA GLY A 701 5.51 -4.99 -20.56
C GLY A 701 5.61 -4.62 -22.04
N GLY A 702 5.18 -3.40 -22.38
CA GLY A 702 5.18 -2.85 -23.74
C GLY A 702 6.35 -1.89 -23.97
N ARG A 703 6.08 -0.77 -24.66
CA ARG A 703 7.02 0.36 -24.76
C ARG A 703 7.27 0.94 -23.36
N GLU A 704 8.50 1.41 -23.13
CA GLU A 704 8.87 2.13 -21.91
C GLU A 704 7.85 3.21 -21.58
N ARG A 705 7.51 3.29 -20.30
CA ARG A 705 6.51 4.20 -19.77
C ARG A 705 7.21 5.27 -18.94
N THR A 706 6.78 6.50 -19.15
CA THR A 706 7.35 7.66 -18.49
C THR A 706 6.26 8.37 -17.72
N ASP A 707 6.62 8.97 -16.61
CA ASP A 707 5.69 9.76 -15.81
C ASP A 707 6.39 10.98 -15.22
N MET A 708 5.67 12.08 -15.07
CA MET A 708 6.22 13.32 -14.49
C MET A 708 5.30 13.79 -13.37
N ILE A 709 5.84 13.76 -12.16
CA ILE A 709 5.07 13.83 -10.92
C ILE A 709 5.46 15.10 -10.16
N PRO A 710 4.54 16.02 -9.85
CA PRO A 710 4.87 17.17 -9.01
C PRO A 710 5.37 16.70 -7.64
N VAL A 711 6.43 17.35 -7.14
CA VAL A 711 6.98 17.01 -5.81
C VAL A 711 5.93 17.13 -4.71
N LYS A 712 5.04 18.14 -4.80
CA LYS A 712 3.92 18.34 -3.88
C LYS A 712 2.93 17.16 -3.82
N GLU A 713 2.76 16.39 -4.90
CA GLU A 713 1.90 15.19 -4.87
C GLU A 713 2.53 14.04 -4.07
N ILE A 714 3.86 14.07 -3.88
CA ILE A 714 4.61 13.07 -3.11
C ILE A 714 4.70 13.48 -1.64
N VAL A 715 4.97 14.75 -1.37
CA VAL A 715 5.31 15.25 -0.02
C VAL A 715 4.20 16.03 0.67
N GLY A 716 3.18 16.48 -0.08
CA GLY A 716 2.16 17.42 0.38
C GLY A 716 2.44 18.87 -0.04
N ASP A 717 1.44 19.75 0.11
CA ASP A 717 1.51 21.15 -0.35
C ASP A 717 2.52 22.00 0.43
N GLU A 718 2.60 21.82 1.75
CA GLU A 718 3.53 22.55 2.62
C GLU A 718 4.15 21.59 3.64
N VAL A 719 5.45 21.34 3.49
CA VAL A 719 6.21 20.52 4.44
C VAL A 719 6.91 21.45 5.42
N ILE A 720 6.51 21.35 6.68
CA ILE A 720 7.08 22.11 7.77
C ILE A 720 7.95 21.16 8.60
N THR A 721 9.20 21.55 8.84
CA THR A 721 10.06 20.85 9.79
C THR A 721 10.34 21.75 10.99
N THR A 722 10.51 21.13 12.16
CA THR A 722 11.01 21.81 13.36
C THR A 722 12.29 21.11 13.79
N LEU A 723 13.43 21.76 13.54
CA LEU A 723 14.75 21.25 13.88
C LEU A 723 15.51 22.33 14.65
N GLY A 724 16.10 21.98 15.79
CA GLY A 724 16.78 22.95 16.67
C GLY A 724 15.86 23.98 17.34
N GLY A 725 14.54 23.77 17.33
CA GLY A 725 13.55 24.70 17.89
C GLY A 725 13.05 25.76 16.91
N GLU A 726 13.56 25.79 15.68
CA GLU A 726 13.08 26.66 14.61
C GLU A 726 12.16 25.90 13.65
N THR A 727 11.00 26.49 13.37
CA THR A 727 10.02 25.97 12.42
C THR A 727 10.25 26.61 11.05
N GLN A 728 10.42 25.80 10.01
CA GLN A 728 10.68 26.30 8.65
C GLN A 728 9.96 25.48 7.58
N VAL A 729 9.58 26.18 6.51
CA VAL A 729 8.97 25.59 5.32
C VAL A 729 10.08 25.07 4.41
N ILE A 730 9.99 23.78 4.06
CA ILE A 730 10.94 23.13 3.17
C ILE A 730 10.67 23.55 1.72
N LYS A 731 11.72 24.03 1.05
CA LYS A 731 11.66 24.53 -0.35
C LYS A 731 12.37 23.62 -1.35
N GLU A 732 13.22 22.72 -0.87
CA GLU A 732 14.02 21.81 -1.69
C GLU A 732 13.96 20.40 -1.09
N PHE A 733 14.01 19.39 -1.96
CA PHE A 733 13.95 17.99 -1.61
C PHE A 733 15.07 17.24 -2.32
N GLY A 734 15.74 16.34 -1.60
CA GLY A 734 16.68 15.40 -2.17
C GLY A 734 15.91 14.19 -2.67
N VAL A 735 16.06 13.86 -3.95
CA VAL A 735 15.46 12.67 -4.58
C VAL A 735 16.58 11.69 -4.90
N PHE A 736 16.49 10.49 -4.34
CA PHE A 736 17.44 9.40 -4.56
C PHE A 736 16.76 8.20 -5.21
N SER A 737 17.24 7.77 -6.37
CA SER A 737 16.77 6.55 -7.05
C SER A 737 17.52 5.34 -6.53
N HIS A 738 16.80 4.37 -5.96
CA HIS A 738 17.40 3.13 -5.51
C HIS A 738 17.74 2.18 -6.67
N HIS A 739 17.06 2.31 -7.83
CA HIS A 739 17.40 1.52 -9.00
C HIS A 739 18.71 1.98 -9.65
N THR A 740 18.85 3.29 -9.90
CA THR A 740 20.03 3.87 -10.60
C THR A 740 21.13 4.36 -9.67
N GLN A 741 20.87 4.45 -8.37
CA GLN A 741 21.79 4.94 -7.33
C GLN A 741 22.25 6.39 -7.56
N THR A 742 21.35 7.22 -8.09
CA THR A 742 21.60 8.64 -8.39
C THR A 742 20.78 9.54 -7.46
N ALA A 743 21.35 10.69 -7.07
CA ALA A 743 20.71 11.70 -6.24
C ALA A 743 20.66 13.04 -6.96
N GLN A 744 19.55 13.76 -6.90
CA GLN A 744 19.48 15.18 -7.31
C GLN A 744 18.59 15.96 -6.35
N VAL A 745 18.80 17.27 -6.28
CA VAL A 745 17.93 18.18 -5.53
C VAL A 745 16.89 18.77 -6.47
N VAL A 746 15.64 18.77 -6.03
CA VAL A 746 14.52 19.37 -6.72
C VAL A 746 13.83 20.39 -5.84
N LYS A 747 13.29 21.45 -6.45
CA LYS A 747 12.46 22.44 -5.74
C LYS A 747 11.10 21.83 -5.35
N SER A 748 10.43 22.37 -4.34
CA SER A 748 9.07 21.97 -3.96
C SER A 748 8.04 22.17 -5.09
N SER A 749 8.28 23.14 -5.97
CA SER A 749 7.51 23.38 -7.20
C SER A 749 7.97 22.55 -8.40
N GLY A 750 8.94 21.66 -8.20
CA GLY A 750 9.54 20.84 -9.24
C GLY A 750 8.81 19.52 -9.48
N TYR A 751 9.44 18.65 -10.26
CA TYR A 751 8.89 17.38 -10.70
C TYR A 751 9.88 16.23 -10.51
N VAL A 752 9.34 15.03 -10.34
CA VAL A 752 10.07 13.77 -10.39
C VAL A 752 9.66 13.06 -11.67
N LYS A 753 10.60 12.96 -12.63
CA LYS A 753 10.40 12.21 -13.88
C LYS A 753 10.87 10.78 -13.69
N MET A 754 9.96 9.84 -13.85
CA MET A 754 10.20 8.40 -13.71
C MET A 754 10.07 7.72 -15.06
N ASN A 755 11.05 6.87 -15.38
CA ASN A 755 11.06 6.07 -16.61
C ASN A 755 11.17 4.59 -16.21
N VAL A 756 10.20 3.78 -16.61
CA VAL A 756 10.20 2.33 -16.38
C VAL A 756 10.10 1.59 -17.71
N GLU A 757 11.09 0.75 -17.97
CA GLU A 757 11.08 -0.17 -19.10
C GLU A 757 10.07 -1.31 -18.86
N LYS A 758 9.93 -2.22 -19.83
CA LYS A 758 9.12 -3.43 -19.69
C LYS A 758 9.54 -4.23 -18.44
N GLY A 759 8.60 -4.50 -17.54
CA GLY A 759 8.85 -5.16 -16.25
C GLY A 759 9.77 -4.38 -15.32
N GLY A 760 10.02 -3.11 -15.65
CA GLY A 760 10.89 -2.20 -14.93
C GLY A 760 10.22 -1.65 -13.67
N TRP A 761 11.06 -1.18 -12.76
CA TRP A 761 10.66 -0.55 -11.52
C TRP A 761 11.69 0.48 -11.10
N ASP A 762 11.27 1.42 -10.27
CA ASP A 762 12.17 2.19 -9.42
C ASP A 762 11.44 2.55 -8.12
N VAL A 763 12.21 2.76 -7.06
CA VAL A 763 11.73 3.35 -5.81
C VAL A 763 12.64 4.52 -5.51
N VAL A 764 12.05 5.71 -5.43
CA VAL A 764 12.78 6.92 -5.06
C VAL A 764 12.47 7.31 -3.63
N ALA A 765 13.51 7.71 -2.90
CA ALA A 765 13.39 8.37 -1.60
C ALA A 765 13.40 9.88 -1.79
N VAL A 766 12.37 10.55 -1.32
CA VAL A 766 12.20 12.01 -1.36
C VAL A 766 12.31 12.55 0.07
N CYS A 767 13.45 13.14 0.39
CA CYS A 767 13.77 13.65 1.72
C CYS A 767 13.79 15.18 1.75
N PRO A 768 13.38 15.83 2.86
CA PRO A 768 13.41 17.28 2.98
C PRO A 768 14.85 17.79 3.09
N ILE A 769 15.23 18.79 2.29
CA ILE A 769 16.51 19.49 2.44
C ILE A 769 16.34 20.62 3.46
N VAL A 770 17.02 20.47 4.59
CA VAL A 770 16.95 21.35 5.74
C VAL A 770 18.09 22.37 5.66
N PRO A 771 17.81 23.68 5.50
CA PRO A 771 18.82 24.71 5.70
C PRO A 771 19.23 24.78 7.18
N VAL A 772 20.53 24.79 7.44
CA VAL A 772 21.11 24.85 8.78
C VAL A 772 22.14 25.97 8.83
N ARG A 773 21.94 26.93 9.73
CA ARG A 773 22.88 28.02 9.98
C ARG A 773 23.82 27.68 11.13
N THR A 774 25.05 28.17 11.04
CA THR A 774 25.99 28.15 12.18
C THR A 774 25.61 29.19 13.23
N ASP A 775 25.98 28.97 14.49
CA ASP A 775 25.66 29.91 15.60
C ASP A 775 26.23 31.32 15.36
N GLY A 776 27.30 31.42 14.58
CA GLY A 776 27.88 32.70 14.15
C GLY A 776 27.09 33.42 13.04
N GLY A 777 26.07 32.78 12.47
CA GLY A 777 25.18 33.31 11.42
C GLY A 777 25.84 33.57 10.06
N ARG A 778 27.11 33.21 9.89
CA ARG A 778 27.92 33.60 8.72
C ARG A 778 27.71 32.69 7.50
N GLU A 779 27.29 31.45 7.72
CA GLU A 779 27.20 30.43 6.68
C GLU A 779 26.05 29.45 6.94
N GLU A 780 25.50 28.94 5.83
CA GLU A 780 24.35 28.05 5.78
C GLU A 780 24.70 26.79 4.98
N VAL A 781 24.31 25.63 5.49
CA VAL A 781 24.46 24.33 4.82
C VAL A 781 23.08 23.69 4.69
N ASN A 782 22.73 23.33 3.47
CA ASN A 782 21.49 22.62 3.15
C ASN A 782 21.73 21.12 3.25
N VAL A 783 21.02 20.43 4.14
CA VAL A 783 21.26 19.03 4.51
C VAL A 783 20.04 18.16 4.23
N GLY A 784 20.26 17.02 3.56
CA GLY A 784 19.29 15.93 3.46
C GLY A 784 19.86 14.62 3.98
N VAL A 785 19.02 13.73 4.49
CA VAL A 785 19.43 12.40 4.97
C VAL A 785 18.64 11.33 4.23
N PHE A 786 19.33 10.42 3.53
CA PHE A 786 18.68 9.37 2.74
C PHE A 786 18.52 8.04 3.49
N GLY A 787 19.34 7.80 4.53
CA GLY A 787 19.42 6.51 5.21
C GLY A 787 20.43 5.57 4.53
N LEU A 788 20.14 4.27 4.53
CA LEU A 788 21.00 3.28 3.88
C LEU A 788 20.75 3.27 2.37
N LEU A 789 21.81 3.41 1.57
CA LEU A 789 21.68 3.61 0.12
C LEU A 789 21.51 2.31 -0.68
N GLU A 790 22.08 1.21 -0.17
CA GLU A 790 22.13 -0.08 -0.88
C GLU A 790 20.80 -0.85 -0.82
N GLN A 791 19.96 -0.58 0.19
CA GLN A 791 18.65 -1.22 0.33
C GLN A 791 17.53 -0.34 -0.18
N ILE A 792 16.56 -0.96 -0.89
CA ILE A 792 15.49 -0.27 -1.62
C ILE A 792 14.63 0.61 -0.71
N SER A 793 14.40 0.17 0.53
CA SER A 793 13.67 0.92 1.56
C SER A 793 14.59 1.37 2.70
N GLY A 794 15.89 1.60 2.41
CA GLY A 794 16.92 1.87 3.41
C GLY A 794 16.69 3.15 4.24
N ALA A 795 15.81 4.05 3.82
CA ALA A 795 15.27 5.13 4.64
C ALA A 795 14.63 4.61 5.96
N ALA A 796 13.93 3.48 5.91
CA ALA A 796 13.33 2.83 7.08
C ALA A 796 14.35 2.08 7.95
N GLY A 797 15.62 2.05 7.52
CA GLY A 797 16.76 1.56 8.28
C GLY A 797 17.24 2.52 9.37
N MET A 798 16.60 3.68 9.54
CA MET A 798 16.88 4.65 10.59
C MET A 798 15.80 4.61 11.68
N SER A 799 16.17 4.89 12.93
CA SER A 799 15.24 5.10 14.06
C SER A 799 15.08 6.57 14.43
N GLU A 800 16.16 7.36 14.36
CA GLU A 800 16.17 8.78 14.68
C GLU A 800 17.16 9.54 13.78
N VAL A 801 16.84 10.80 13.46
CA VAL A 801 17.72 11.74 12.75
C VAL A 801 17.85 13.03 13.57
N LYS A 802 19.07 13.52 13.71
CA LYS A 802 19.41 14.78 14.39
C LYS A 802 20.24 15.67 13.47
N ILE A 803 19.79 16.90 13.28
CA ILE A 803 20.50 17.91 12.50
C ILE A 803 20.64 19.16 13.37
N ALA A 804 21.86 19.66 13.53
CA ALA A 804 22.14 20.82 14.37
C ALA A 804 23.28 21.68 13.85
N GLY A 805 23.11 23.00 13.95
CA GLY A 805 24.17 23.98 13.79
C GLY A 805 25.02 24.08 15.06
N GLY A 806 26.29 24.47 14.89
CA GLY A 806 27.17 24.90 15.97
C GLY A 806 28.03 26.07 15.53
N ASN A 807 28.91 26.56 16.40
CA ASN A 807 29.77 27.73 16.13
C ASN A 807 30.51 27.72 14.78
N SER A 808 31.06 26.58 14.35
CA SER A 808 31.81 26.45 13.08
C SER A 808 31.65 25.07 12.44
N THR A 809 30.57 24.37 12.80
CA THR A 809 30.26 23.04 12.26
C THR A 809 28.77 22.85 12.13
N VAL A 810 28.35 22.11 11.11
CA VAL A 810 27.00 21.51 11.05
C VAL A 810 27.15 20.03 11.36
N ARG A 811 26.33 19.53 12.28
CA ARG A 811 26.33 18.13 12.73
C ARG A 811 25.10 17.44 12.20
N VAL A 812 25.30 16.28 11.57
CA VAL A 812 24.24 15.42 11.06
C VAL A 812 24.44 14.05 11.66
N GLY A 813 23.46 13.60 12.43
CA GLY A 813 23.47 12.32 13.12
C GLY A 813 22.26 11.48 12.73
N ALA A 814 22.46 10.17 12.58
CA ALA A 814 21.37 9.22 12.48
C ALA A 814 21.65 7.97 13.32
N GLU A 815 20.64 7.48 14.00
CA GLU A 815 20.68 6.15 14.61
C GLU A 815 20.16 5.12 13.60
N LEU A 816 20.98 4.11 13.32
CA LEU A 816 20.64 3.08 12.34
C LEU A 816 20.20 1.79 13.02
N LYS A 817 19.31 1.05 12.35
CA LYS A 817 18.89 -0.30 12.73
C LYS A 817 19.85 -1.37 12.22
N ALA A 818 20.64 -1.04 11.19
CA ALA A 818 21.57 -1.94 10.54
C ALA A 818 22.81 -1.25 10.00
N LEU A 819 23.85 -2.06 9.78
CA LEU A 819 25.08 -1.73 9.11
C LEU A 819 24.87 -1.67 7.59
N GLY A 820 25.60 -0.78 6.93
CA GLY A 820 25.55 -0.59 5.48
C GLY A 820 26.20 0.73 5.08
N VAL A 821 25.88 1.24 3.89
CA VAL A 821 26.36 2.56 3.43
C VAL A 821 25.33 3.63 3.75
N PHE A 822 25.64 4.51 4.70
CA PHE A 822 24.80 5.63 5.10
C PHE A 822 25.02 6.84 4.17
N GLY A 823 23.94 7.46 3.70
CA GLY A 823 23.97 8.57 2.75
C GLY A 823 23.39 9.88 3.29
N ILE A 824 24.12 10.97 3.08
CA ILE A 824 23.74 12.35 3.38
C ILE A 824 23.90 13.19 2.12
N TYR A 825 23.04 14.19 1.94
CA TYR A 825 23.24 15.29 1.00
C TYR A 825 23.64 16.55 1.75
N ALA A 826 24.65 17.28 1.26
CA ALA A 826 25.09 18.55 1.83
C ALA A 826 25.47 19.55 0.73
N LYS A 827 24.85 20.72 0.74
CA LYS A 827 25.17 21.83 -0.18
C LYS A 827 25.50 23.09 0.63
N TYR A 828 26.72 23.58 0.45
CA TYR A 828 27.25 24.76 1.15
C TYR A 828 26.90 26.03 0.39
N SER A 829 26.61 27.11 1.13
CA SER A 829 26.48 28.45 0.54
C SER A 829 27.79 28.93 -0.11
N ASP A 830 28.95 28.53 0.45
CA ASP A 830 30.28 28.69 -0.17
C ASP A 830 30.76 27.32 -0.71
N PRO A 831 30.69 27.09 -2.04
CA PRO A 831 31.11 25.84 -2.65
C PRO A 831 32.58 25.48 -2.40
N SER A 832 33.46 26.45 -2.10
CA SER A 832 34.88 26.18 -1.81
C SER A 832 35.11 25.43 -0.49
N ARG A 833 34.08 25.37 0.35
CA ARG A 833 34.09 24.64 1.63
C ARG A 833 33.52 23.23 1.53
N TYR A 834 32.87 22.90 0.41
CA TYR A 834 32.33 21.57 0.20
C TYR A 834 33.40 20.49 0.39
N GLY A 835 33.06 19.46 1.16
CA GLY A 835 33.94 18.34 1.47
C GLY A 835 34.90 18.55 2.64
N LYS A 836 34.84 19.66 3.37
CA LYS A 836 35.60 19.81 4.63
C LYS A 836 34.86 19.10 5.76
N ILE A 837 35.18 17.83 6.00
CA ILE A 837 34.64 17.06 7.13
C ILE A 837 35.64 17.12 8.29
N ARG A 838 35.22 17.58 9.47
CA ARG A 838 36.07 17.61 10.67
C ARG A 838 36.21 16.23 11.31
N GLN A 839 35.11 15.49 11.35
CA GLN A 839 35.02 14.24 12.09
C GLN A 839 33.83 13.43 11.59
N VAL A 840 34.01 12.11 11.53
CA VAL A 840 32.92 11.15 11.42
C VAL A 840 33.06 10.19 12.59
N THR A 841 31.97 9.88 13.30
CA THR A 841 32.01 8.91 14.41
C THR A 841 30.91 7.86 14.28
N ILE A 842 31.22 6.63 14.73
CA ILE A 842 30.25 5.54 14.91
C ILE A 842 30.39 5.02 16.33
N GLY A 843 29.28 4.95 17.09
CA GLY A 843 29.34 4.53 18.50
C GLY A 843 30.23 5.43 19.36
N GLY A 844 30.35 6.71 18.98
CA GLY A 844 31.28 7.68 19.57
C GLY A 844 32.76 7.47 19.25
N GLN A 845 33.12 6.49 18.41
CA GLN A 845 34.50 6.24 17.98
C GLN A 845 34.79 6.91 16.64
N ASP A 846 36.00 7.46 16.49
CA ASP A 846 36.44 8.12 15.26
C ASP A 846 36.55 7.15 14.08
N VAL A 847 35.93 7.53 12.97
CA VAL A 847 35.94 6.78 11.72
C VAL A 847 37.03 7.33 10.78
N PRO A 848 38.02 6.50 10.39
CA PRO A 848 39.06 6.91 9.44
C PRO A 848 38.49 7.35 8.08
N GLU A 849 39.20 8.27 7.41
CA GLU A 849 38.77 8.88 6.14
C GLU A 849 38.46 7.87 5.03
N ARG A 850 39.10 6.70 5.03
CA ARG A 850 38.87 5.66 4.02
C ARG A 850 37.47 5.03 4.05
N PHE A 851 36.70 5.24 5.12
CA PHE A 851 35.34 4.69 5.27
C PHE A 851 34.26 5.74 5.02
N TRP A 852 34.61 6.91 4.51
CA TRP A 852 33.63 7.85 4.03
C TRP A 852 34.09 8.52 2.74
N THR A 853 33.15 8.98 1.94
CA THR A 853 33.44 9.60 0.65
C THR A 853 32.65 10.89 0.47
N ILE A 854 33.23 11.80 -0.31
CA ILE A 854 32.60 13.05 -0.72
C ILE A 854 32.45 12.98 -2.24
N GLY A 855 31.20 13.05 -2.69
CA GLY A 855 30.85 12.93 -4.09
C GLY A 855 31.39 14.09 -4.94
N ARG A 856 31.69 13.81 -6.20
CA ARG A 856 32.18 14.79 -7.18
C ARG A 856 31.41 14.64 -8.50
N GLY A 857 31.44 15.65 -9.36
CA GLY A 857 30.71 15.62 -10.63
C GLY A 857 29.22 15.38 -10.40
N ASN A 858 28.67 14.31 -10.99
CA ASN A 858 27.25 13.94 -10.88
C ASN A 858 26.83 13.49 -9.46
N GLN A 859 27.77 13.24 -8.56
CA GLN A 859 27.51 12.93 -7.15
C GLN A 859 27.78 14.13 -6.23
N TYR A 860 28.01 15.33 -6.79
CA TYR A 860 28.26 16.52 -5.98
C TYR A 860 27.14 16.74 -4.95
N GLY A 861 27.54 17.01 -3.71
CA GLY A 861 26.65 17.14 -2.56
C GLY A 861 26.47 15.84 -1.78
N GLN A 862 26.72 14.67 -2.37
CA GLN A 862 26.59 13.39 -1.68
C GLN A 862 27.77 13.16 -0.72
N ILE A 863 27.49 12.73 0.51
CA ILE A 863 28.45 12.22 1.48
C ILE A 863 28.00 10.82 1.85
N THR A 864 28.90 9.84 1.78
CA THR A 864 28.60 8.47 2.21
C THR A 864 29.53 8.02 3.32
N VAL A 865 29.03 7.18 4.22
CA VAL A 865 29.80 6.52 5.28
C VAL A 865 29.58 5.02 5.15
N ASP A 866 30.65 4.25 4.92
CA ASP A 866 30.66 2.79 4.99
C ASP A 866 30.65 2.36 6.46
N VAL A 867 29.44 2.31 7.02
CA VAL A 867 29.21 1.97 8.44
C VAL A 867 29.63 0.53 8.70
N GLN A 868 29.36 -0.39 7.78
CA GLN A 868 29.75 -1.80 7.92
C GLN A 868 31.29 -1.94 7.98
N GLY A 869 32.00 -1.40 7.00
CA GLY A 869 33.46 -1.48 6.96
C GLY A 869 34.13 -0.80 8.16
N ALA A 870 33.60 0.35 8.59
CA ALA A 870 34.10 1.05 9.77
C ALA A 870 33.82 0.28 11.07
N TRP A 871 32.62 -0.29 11.22
CA TRP A 871 32.22 -1.10 12.38
C TRP A 871 33.16 -2.30 12.57
N ASP A 872 33.44 -3.01 11.48
CA ASP A 872 34.34 -4.17 11.48
C ASP A 872 35.80 -3.76 11.78
N TYR A 873 36.26 -2.64 11.21
CA TYR A 873 37.62 -2.15 11.44
C TYR A 873 37.87 -1.71 12.89
N LEU A 874 36.90 -0.98 13.47
CA LEU A 874 36.95 -0.51 14.84
C LEU A 874 36.69 -1.63 15.86
N ARG A 875 36.27 -2.83 15.39
CA ARG A 875 35.91 -3.99 16.20
C ARG A 875 34.78 -3.68 17.20
N LEU A 876 33.77 -2.96 16.72
CA LEU A 876 32.59 -2.63 17.50
C LEU A 876 31.66 -3.86 17.60
N ASP A 877 30.87 -3.92 18.67
CA ASP A 877 29.86 -4.96 18.89
C ASP A 877 28.55 -4.37 19.46
N ASP A 878 27.61 -5.24 19.84
CA ASP A 878 26.26 -4.87 20.25
C ASP A 878 26.17 -3.96 21.49
N ARG A 879 27.26 -3.83 22.26
CA ARG A 879 27.38 -2.90 23.40
C ARG A 879 27.44 -1.43 22.98
N TRP A 880 27.87 -1.16 21.75
CA TRP A 880 27.86 0.19 21.20
C TRP A 880 26.48 0.51 20.63
N ASP A 881 26.08 1.78 20.72
CA ASP A 881 24.99 2.28 19.91
C ASP A 881 25.41 2.33 18.43
N LEU A 882 24.43 2.41 17.53
CA LEU A 882 24.68 2.55 16.09
C LEU A 882 24.35 3.97 15.64
N TRP A 883 24.82 4.95 16.41
CA TRP A 883 24.80 6.35 15.99
C TRP A 883 25.95 6.64 15.04
N VAL A 884 25.62 7.15 13.87
CA VAL A 884 26.58 7.71 12.92
C VAL A 884 26.47 9.23 12.97
N TRP A 885 27.58 9.92 13.21
CA TRP A 885 27.64 11.39 13.19
C TRP A 885 28.64 11.87 12.15
N VAL A 886 28.25 12.87 11.36
CA VAL A 886 29.12 13.58 10.40
C VAL A 886 29.18 15.05 10.81
N HIS A 887 30.40 15.52 11.08
CA HIS A 887 30.69 16.88 11.52
C HIS A 887 31.30 17.65 10.35
N MET A 888 30.45 18.41 9.66
CA MET A 888 30.84 19.25 8.52
C MET A 888 31.46 20.54 9.02
N ALA A 889 32.65 20.88 8.54
CA ALA A 889 33.28 22.15 8.82
C ALA A 889 32.58 23.22 7.98
N VAL A 890 32.08 24.24 8.67
CA VAL A 890 31.53 25.43 8.03
C VAL A 890 32.61 26.49 8.12
#